data_AF-A0A5B9D9H2-F1
#
_entry.id   AF-A0A5B9D9H2-F1
#
_cell.length_a   1.000
_cell.length_b   1.000
_cell.length_c   1.000
_cell.angle_alpha   90.00
_cell.angle_beta   90.00
_cell.angle_gamma   90.00
#
_symmetry.space_group_name_H-M   'P 1'
#
loop_
_entity.id
_entity.type
_entity.pdbx_description
1 polymer ?
#
loop_
_entity_poly.entity_id
_entity_poly.type
_entity_poly.pdbx_seq_one_letter_code
_entity_poly.pdbx_strand_id
1 'polypeptide(L)'
;MKKNTQIVLLISFIVATIGIISSLFIFTDISLPTTPLDIGLWIAFGITFIFLINEGISWVKNSKRSDWSDLVVIIFLFITVYLFTKDIMNSFIGSFSLYLIFGIYELKEYEVLNKILLITVITYNFIFFAGILDTILAKDGLWRDTAFSMSFWLMLILGFAFFGRKYMVVFRFMSPQYLTLALYLVAWLAISSIKTIPFTEISLYDYIYEVIIITNVIVYIFTGPLIDLLMGYKKSDDPELTRIIEEVAVKMGMNPKKIKIRFGKYPIINAMAYGAFWDMRMAVIAPNLKDIPEDELKGIVAHELAHLKGKHTLSLTLISIGEILVFKLLKWPVTYYDYTFNPDDQPFPLFVFILISLGISIFLYTFVRMFEATADKNTKKAGYGKELARGLYNLESFYAASHEIGLDATLLSDEKVSENNRLINYMSTAQYLNKMIIKPSKGGLLSNFINAHPPSYHRIIASLDENDISTTYEALMPIIFLRKKKAEAYFVKTDATRQKYMNMATTKVKKQFKIENIKNVAEQLKLKEKLSYKIGKTYAFLNLKTNERLFGKLEDIFYVDNASEPLRYKIKVILGKNPDEIKIINPFIHKEMPLTYGEHYKYRKEGILRLRNIELDAVYFKNGKNKKKSSQYLKKYTGVAIFEKISNNNEDSTLDEVKIPIFKKRNMPKSYEELESIKGEHIFLKKQGTYQMYKLDEVIFKENYLDYTLKLVPTEKNETEKVNEVETNEFEFSKDNLVIKHGDFYFNFHNDEATQKFEDDFLKYYAKHKLDVVFILKKAVNAEIDGKIENFEYNEGNISKISIKNNFNEEFIIEKNKIDVVYIQKPKIVIQNVKDISVFTNLMNKIGSQIHPEKFFN
;
A
#
# COMPACT_ATOMS: atom_id res chain seq x y z
N MET A 1 22.35 -18.45 8.18
CA MET A 1 23.82 -18.33 8.45
C MET A 1 24.09 -18.87 9.85
N LYS A 2 25.20 -19.60 10.06
CA LYS A 2 25.57 -20.12 11.39
C LYS A 2 25.93 -18.96 12.33
N LYS A 3 25.61 -19.09 13.62
CA LYS A 3 25.83 -18.06 14.64
C LYS A 3 27.28 -17.56 14.70
N ASN A 4 28.26 -18.46 14.59
CA ASN A 4 29.69 -18.09 14.59
C ASN A 4 30.04 -17.18 13.40
N THR A 5 29.48 -17.44 12.22
CA THR A 5 29.66 -16.58 11.04
C THR A 5 29.04 -15.20 11.27
N GLN A 6 27.87 -15.13 11.92
CA GLN A 6 27.22 -13.86 12.26
C GLN A 6 28.07 -13.04 13.24
N ILE A 7 28.66 -13.68 14.25
CA ILE A 7 29.58 -13.05 15.21
C ILE A 7 30.81 -12.50 14.51
N VAL A 8 31.46 -13.31 13.68
CA VAL A 8 32.64 -12.89 12.92
C VAL A 8 32.30 -11.70 12.04
N LEU A 9 31.18 -11.74 11.30
CA LEU A 9 30.75 -10.62 10.47
C LEU A 9 30.45 -9.35 11.27
N LEU A 10 29.79 -9.46 12.42
CA LEU A 10 29.51 -8.32 13.28
C LEU A 10 30.80 -7.69 13.82
N ILE A 11 31.73 -8.52 14.30
CA ILE A 11 33.03 -8.04 14.82
C ILE A 11 33.85 -7.44 13.68
N SER A 12 33.94 -8.11 12.53
CA SER A 12 34.63 -7.58 11.34
C SER A 12 34.01 -6.27 10.88
N PHE A 13 32.69 -6.13 10.90
CA PHE A 13 32.01 -4.87 10.56
C PHE A 13 32.37 -3.76 11.54
N ILE A 14 32.32 -4.02 12.85
CA ILE A 14 32.67 -3.03 13.89
C ILE A 14 34.13 -2.61 13.76
N VAL A 15 35.05 -3.58 13.67
CA VAL A 15 36.49 -3.32 13.54
C VAL A 15 36.81 -2.59 12.25
N ALA A 16 36.22 -3.00 11.11
CA ALA A 16 36.41 -2.31 9.84
C ALA A 16 35.87 -0.89 9.88
N THR A 17 34.68 -0.68 10.45
CA THR A 17 34.08 0.67 10.56
C THR A 17 34.95 1.58 11.43
N ILE A 18 35.37 1.11 12.61
CA ILE A 18 36.28 1.85 13.49
C ILE A 18 37.62 2.10 12.78
N GLY A 19 38.20 1.09 12.14
CA GLY A 19 39.47 1.19 11.42
C GLY A 19 39.42 2.19 10.26
N ILE A 20 38.33 2.20 9.49
CA ILE A 20 38.10 3.18 8.41
C ILE A 20 37.98 4.58 9.00
N ILE A 21 37.18 4.78 10.05
CA ILE A 21 37.02 6.09 10.69
C ILE A 21 38.36 6.58 11.25
N SER A 22 39.08 5.74 11.97
CA SER A 22 40.40 6.08 12.51
C SER A 22 41.41 6.40 11.40
N SER A 23 41.42 5.63 10.31
CA SER A 23 42.27 5.88 9.15
C SER A 23 41.92 7.22 8.49
N LEU A 24 40.63 7.54 8.35
CA LEU A 24 40.16 8.81 7.82
C LEU A 24 40.64 10.00 8.68
N PHE A 25 40.58 9.90 10.01
CA PHE A 25 41.13 10.93 10.91
C PHE A 25 42.67 11.04 10.85
N ILE A 26 43.38 9.95 10.57
CA ILE A 26 44.86 9.91 10.56
C ILE A 26 45.44 10.36 9.21
N PHE A 27 44.83 9.95 8.09
CA PHE A 27 45.43 10.04 6.76
C PHE A 27 44.77 11.05 5.82
N THR A 28 43.58 11.59 6.12
CA THR A 28 42.81 12.41 5.16
C THR A 28 42.54 13.86 5.59
N ASP A 29 43.29 14.42 6.56
CA ASP A 29 43.10 15.81 7.03
C ASP A 29 41.63 16.18 7.35
N ILE A 30 40.83 15.21 7.81
CA ILE A 30 39.47 15.50 8.28
C ILE A 30 39.60 16.24 9.61
N SER A 31 39.53 17.57 9.51
CA SER A 31 39.45 18.44 10.68
C SER A 31 38.28 18.03 11.58
N LEU A 32 38.49 18.12 12.90
CA LEU A 32 37.43 17.94 13.89
C LEU A 32 36.24 18.82 13.51
N PRO A 33 34.99 18.34 13.63
CA PRO A 33 33.82 19.08 13.19
C PRO A 33 33.73 20.42 13.92
N THR A 34 33.89 21.52 13.16
CA THR A 34 33.91 22.88 13.70
C THR A 34 32.55 23.57 13.66
N THR A 35 31.64 23.10 12.79
CA THR A 35 30.29 23.66 12.68
C THR A 35 29.29 22.90 13.55
N PRO A 36 28.25 23.57 14.11
CA PRO A 36 27.19 22.90 14.86
C PRO A 36 26.48 21.79 14.07
N LEU A 37 26.38 21.94 12.75
CA LEU A 37 25.79 20.95 11.86
C LEU A 37 26.67 19.69 11.76
N ASP A 38 27.97 19.85 11.56
CA ASP A 38 28.89 18.71 11.50
C ASP A 38 28.96 17.97 12.84
N ILE A 39 28.95 18.70 13.97
CA ILE A 39 28.87 18.11 15.31
C ILE A 39 27.58 17.27 15.45
N GLY A 40 26.44 17.82 15.03
CA GLY A 40 25.15 17.12 15.04
C GLY A 40 25.15 15.85 14.18
N LEU A 41 25.81 15.88 13.01
CA LEU A 41 25.91 14.73 12.11
C LEU A 41 26.81 13.63 12.66
N TRP A 42 27.95 13.98 13.28
CA TRP A 42 28.80 12.99 13.96
C TRP A 42 28.10 12.37 15.18
N ILE A 43 27.32 13.16 15.93
CA ILE A 43 26.45 12.63 17.00
C ILE A 43 25.41 11.66 16.41
N ALA A 44 24.74 12.04 15.32
CA ALA A 44 23.76 11.19 14.66
C ALA A 44 24.38 9.89 14.12
N PHE A 45 25.59 9.96 13.56
CA PHE A 45 26.38 8.80 13.16
C PHE A 45 26.67 7.89 14.35
N GLY A 46 27.17 8.43 15.46
CA GLY A 46 27.44 7.65 16.68
C GLY A 46 26.18 6.96 17.23
N ILE A 47 25.05 7.67 17.31
CA ILE A 47 23.76 7.12 17.77
C ILE A 47 23.29 5.99 16.85
N THR A 48 23.33 6.20 15.52
CA THR A 48 22.85 5.22 14.55
C THR A 48 23.78 4.02 14.44
N PHE A 49 25.09 4.22 14.62
CA PHE A 49 26.05 3.13 14.74
C PHE A 49 25.79 2.27 15.99
N ILE A 50 25.49 2.89 17.15
CA ILE A 50 25.09 2.15 18.36
C ILE A 50 23.82 1.35 18.12
N PHE A 51 22.81 1.92 17.46
CA PHE A 51 21.60 1.17 17.09
C PHE A 51 21.92 0.02 16.13
N LEU A 52 22.78 0.23 15.13
CA LEU A 52 23.19 -0.80 14.19
C LEU A 52 23.94 -1.95 14.88
N ILE A 53 24.84 -1.65 15.82
CA ILE A 53 25.50 -2.67 16.66
C ILE A 53 24.46 -3.42 17.49
N ASN A 54 23.51 -2.72 18.10
CA ASN A 54 22.45 -3.36 18.87
C ASN A 54 21.57 -4.28 18.01
N GLU A 55 21.24 -3.86 16.79
CA GLU A 55 20.57 -4.71 15.80
C GLU A 55 21.42 -5.92 15.41
N GLY A 56 22.73 -5.74 15.22
CA GLY A 56 23.68 -6.83 14.96
C GLY A 56 23.79 -7.83 16.11
N ILE A 57 23.84 -7.36 17.36
CA ILE A 57 23.82 -8.21 18.55
C ILE A 57 22.47 -8.95 18.64
N SER A 58 21.36 -8.26 18.37
CA SER A 58 20.04 -8.89 18.33
C SER A 58 19.97 -9.96 17.23
N TRP A 59 20.56 -9.70 16.06
CA TRP A 59 20.66 -10.65 14.95
C TRP A 59 21.49 -11.89 15.31
N VAL A 60 22.63 -11.72 15.98
CA VAL A 60 23.45 -12.85 16.48
C VAL A 60 22.72 -13.64 17.55
N LYS A 61 22.03 -12.95 18.47
CA LYS A 61 21.29 -13.57 19.58
C LYS A 61 20.10 -14.37 19.05
N ASN A 62 19.38 -13.82 18.08
CA ASN A 62 18.13 -14.35 17.57
C ASN A 62 18.27 -15.08 16.23
N SER A 63 19.47 -15.16 15.65
CA SER A 63 19.74 -15.69 14.31
C SER A 63 18.99 -15.01 13.14
N LYS A 64 18.05 -14.10 13.40
CA LYS A 64 17.23 -13.36 12.43
C LYS A 64 17.20 -11.87 12.79
N ARG A 65 17.06 -11.04 11.74
CA ARG A 65 17.00 -9.58 11.87
C ARG A 65 15.70 -9.15 12.56
N SER A 66 15.72 -7.98 13.19
CA SER A 66 14.51 -7.40 13.77
C SER A 66 13.60 -6.81 12.68
N ASP A 67 12.35 -6.53 13.03
CA ASP A 67 11.36 -5.98 12.09
C ASP A 67 11.75 -4.57 11.57
N TRP A 68 12.66 -3.86 12.25
CA TRP A 68 13.09 -2.50 11.91
C TRP A 68 14.57 -2.39 11.52
N SER A 69 15.31 -3.50 11.44
CA SER A 69 16.75 -3.49 11.15
C SER A 69 17.08 -2.74 9.86
N ASP A 70 16.23 -2.89 8.85
CA ASP A 70 16.47 -2.37 7.50
C ASP A 70 16.45 -0.85 7.49
N LEU A 71 15.52 -0.25 8.25
CA LEU A 71 15.47 1.20 8.41
C LEU A 71 16.72 1.73 9.14
N VAL A 72 17.19 1.02 10.18
CA VAL A 72 18.41 1.40 10.91
C VAL A 72 19.62 1.35 9.98
N VAL A 73 19.76 0.30 9.16
CA VAL A 73 20.82 0.16 8.16
C VAL A 73 20.76 1.31 7.15
N ILE A 74 19.59 1.60 6.57
CA ILE A 74 19.43 2.67 5.57
C ILE A 74 19.81 4.04 6.17
N ILE A 75 19.34 4.35 7.39
CA ILE A 75 19.68 5.62 8.07
C ILE A 75 21.18 5.72 8.33
N PHE A 76 21.80 4.64 8.83
CA PHE A 76 23.25 4.61 9.07
C PHE A 76 24.04 4.82 7.77
N LEU A 77 23.68 4.10 6.70
CA LEU A 77 24.32 4.23 5.38
C LEU A 77 24.16 5.64 4.83
N PHE A 78 22.97 6.23 4.96
CA PHE A 78 22.71 7.61 4.54
C PHE A 78 23.66 8.60 5.23
N ILE A 79 23.74 8.55 6.56
CA ILE A 79 24.62 9.46 7.32
C ILE A 79 26.09 9.21 6.98
N THR A 80 26.48 7.95 6.82
CA THR A 80 27.87 7.57 6.46
C THR A 80 28.26 8.15 5.10
N VAL A 81 27.43 7.93 4.08
CA VAL A 81 27.68 8.47 2.73
C VAL A 81 27.66 10.00 2.76
N TYR A 82 26.78 10.63 3.54
CA TYR A 82 26.71 12.08 3.65
C TYR A 82 27.97 12.67 4.29
N LEU A 83 28.53 12.01 5.31
CA LEU A 83 29.77 12.47 5.93
C LEU A 83 30.94 12.49 4.96
N PHE A 84 31.01 11.54 4.03
CA PHE A 84 32.06 11.44 3.02
C PHE A 84 31.83 12.36 1.83
N THR A 85 30.62 12.34 1.27
CA THR A 85 30.31 13.02 0.00
C THR A 85 29.84 14.46 0.19
N LYS A 86 29.37 14.82 1.40
CA LYS A 86 28.67 16.06 1.72
C LYS A 86 27.50 16.36 0.77
N ASP A 87 26.95 15.33 0.13
CA ASP A 87 25.92 15.45 -0.88
C ASP A 87 24.66 14.65 -0.52
N ILE A 88 23.54 15.34 -0.43
CA ILE A 88 22.26 14.74 -0.02
C ILE A 88 21.78 13.70 -1.04
N MET A 89 21.92 13.98 -2.35
CA MET A 89 21.41 13.09 -3.39
C MET A 89 22.20 11.79 -3.44
N ASN A 90 23.54 11.88 -3.41
CA ASN A 90 24.41 10.72 -3.40
C ASN A 90 24.23 9.89 -2.13
N SER A 91 23.89 10.54 -1.01
CA SER A 91 23.56 9.85 0.25
C SER A 91 22.25 9.06 0.17
N PHE A 92 21.20 9.64 -0.42
CA PHE A 92 19.97 8.91 -0.67
C PHE A 92 20.22 7.72 -1.60
N ILE A 93 20.76 7.97 -2.80
CA ILE A 93 20.98 6.93 -3.80
C ILE A 93 21.93 5.85 -3.27
N GLY A 94 23.05 6.24 -2.65
CA GLY A 94 24.04 5.33 -2.07
C GLY A 94 23.48 4.46 -0.95
N SER A 95 22.67 5.02 -0.04
CA SER A 95 22.06 4.25 1.04
C SER A 95 21.14 3.14 0.53
N PHE A 96 20.28 3.43 -0.45
CA PHE A 96 19.43 2.44 -1.09
C PHE A 96 20.25 1.47 -1.96
N SER A 97 21.23 1.99 -2.71
CA SER A 97 22.11 1.18 -3.57
C SER A 97 22.80 0.07 -2.78
N LEU A 98 23.43 0.43 -1.66
CA LEU A 98 24.15 -0.50 -0.80
C LEU A 98 23.21 -1.47 -0.08
N TYR A 99 22.06 -1.00 0.40
CA TYR A 99 21.08 -1.85 1.06
C TYR A 99 20.45 -2.88 0.11
N LEU A 100 20.07 -2.46 -1.10
CA LEU A 100 19.37 -3.31 -2.06
C LEU A 100 20.24 -4.44 -2.63
N ILE A 101 21.57 -4.37 -2.51
CA ILE A 101 22.48 -5.49 -2.85
C ILE A 101 22.13 -6.74 -2.05
N PHE A 102 21.79 -6.59 -0.76
CA PHE A 102 21.35 -7.72 0.07
C PHE A 102 19.99 -8.27 -0.40
N GLY A 103 19.10 -7.39 -0.85
CA GLY A 103 17.80 -7.77 -1.39
C GLY A 103 17.88 -8.68 -2.62
N ILE A 104 18.94 -8.60 -3.44
CA ILE A 104 19.12 -9.47 -4.61
C ILE A 104 19.17 -10.93 -4.18
N TYR A 105 19.88 -11.23 -3.10
CA TYR A 105 19.97 -12.59 -2.57
C TYR A 105 18.64 -13.03 -1.95
N GLU A 106 17.98 -12.15 -1.18
CA GLU A 106 16.71 -12.44 -0.51
C GLU A 106 15.58 -12.74 -1.50
N LEU A 107 15.54 -12.01 -2.61
CA LEU A 107 14.48 -12.15 -3.61
C LEU A 107 14.89 -13.04 -4.78
N LYS A 108 15.99 -13.80 -4.70
CA LYS A 108 16.50 -14.64 -5.80
C LYS A 108 15.47 -15.61 -6.38
N GLU A 109 14.54 -16.09 -5.55
CA GLU A 109 13.51 -17.04 -5.96
C GLU A 109 12.30 -16.38 -6.64
N TYR A 110 12.17 -15.05 -6.56
CA TYR A 110 11.13 -14.27 -7.23
C TYR A 110 11.58 -13.88 -8.63
N GLU A 111 11.15 -14.61 -9.66
CA GLU A 111 11.69 -14.41 -11.02
C GLU A 111 11.57 -12.96 -11.53
N VAL A 112 10.38 -12.35 -11.42
CA VAL A 112 10.14 -10.99 -11.92
C VAL A 112 10.74 -9.94 -10.98
N LEU A 113 10.46 -10.05 -9.69
CA LEU A 113 10.90 -9.06 -8.70
C LEU A 113 12.43 -9.02 -8.55
N ASN A 114 13.11 -10.17 -8.66
CA ASN A 114 14.58 -10.23 -8.64
C ASN A 114 15.20 -9.46 -9.81
N LYS A 115 14.65 -9.64 -11.02
CA LYS A 115 15.12 -8.95 -12.23
C LYS A 115 14.86 -7.44 -12.13
N ILE A 116 13.70 -7.01 -11.64
CA ILE A 116 13.42 -5.59 -11.38
C ILE A 116 14.42 -5.02 -10.37
N LEU A 117 14.65 -5.74 -9.27
CA LEU A 117 15.61 -5.32 -8.25
C LEU A 117 17.03 -5.20 -8.79
N LEU A 118 17.47 -6.15 -9.64
CA LEU A 118 18.77 -6.08 -10.32
C LEU A 118 18.90 -4.82 -11.18
N ILE A 119 17.87 -4.46 -11.95
CA ILE A 119 17.85 -3.22 -12.73
C ILE A 119 18.05 -2.03 -11.80
N THR A 120 17.27 -1.92 -10.72
CA THR A 120 17.37 -0.83 -9.75
C THR A 120 18.76 -0.76 -9.10
N VAL A 121 19.31 -1.89 -8.67
CA VAL A 121 20.63 -1.94 -8.02
C VAL A 121 21.73 -1.52 -8.99
N ILE A 122 21.73 -2.00 -10.23
CA ILE A 122 22.74 -1.63 -11.24
C ILE A 122 22.64 -0.12 -11.52
N THR A 123 21.44 0.41 -11.71
CA THR A 123 21.23 1.83 -11.99
C THR A 123 21.64 2.71 -10.81
N TYR A 124 21.26 2.35 -9.57
CA TYR A 124 21.61 3.14 -8.39
C TYR A 124 23.11 3.10 -8.11
N ASN A 125 23.77 1.95 -8.29
CA ASN A 125 25.22 1.85 -8.16
C ASN A 125 25.94 2.70 -9.22
N PHE A 126 25.44 2.70 -10.46
CA PHE A 126 26.02 3.54 -11.51
C PHE A 126 26.02 5.03 -11.14
N ILE A 127 24.90 5.54 -10.61
CA ILE A 127 24.81 6.94 -10.14
C ILE A 127 25.65 7.16 -8.88
N PHE A 128 25.60 6.22 -7.93
CA PHE A 128 26.32 6.32 -6.66
C PHE A 128 27.85 6.39 -6.86
N PHE A 129 28.42 5.50 -7.67
CA PHE A 129 29.84 5.50 -7.97
C PHE A 129 30.26 6.74 -8.76
N ALA A 130 29.41 7.26 -9.64
CA ALA A 130 29.65 8.54 -10.30
C ALA A 130 29.72 9.70 -9.29
N GLY A 131 28.85 9.72 -8.27
CA GLY A 131 28.92 10.70 -7.18
C GLY A 131 30.14 10.53 -6.26
N ILE A 132 30.62 9.31 -6.04
CA ILE A 132 31.89 9.09 -5.34
C ILE A 132 33.06 9.65 -6.16
N LEU A 133 33.04 9.43 -7.48
CA LEU A 133 34.06 9.96 -8.38
C LEU A 133 34.10 11.49 -8.37
N ASP A 134 32.93 12.14 -8.34
CA ASP A 134 32.83 13.59 -8.17
C ASP A 134 33.51 14.07 -6.88
N THR A 135 33.25 13.39 -5.75
CA THR A 135 33.90 13.71 -4.47
C THR A 135 35.42 13.54 -4.55
N ILE A 136 35.91 12.44 -5.12
CA ILE A 136 37.36 12.15 -5.21
C ILE A 136 38.07 13.14 -6.14
N LEU A 137 37.44 13.51 -7.26
CA LEU A 137 38.02 14.41 -8.25
C LEU A 137 37.70 15.89 -8.00
N ALA A 138 37.08 16.22 -6.85
CA ALA A 138 36.63 17.56 -6.49
C ALA A 138 35.82 18.24 -7.63
N LYS A 139 34.89 17.48 -8.22
CA LYS A 139 33.95 17.97 -9.22
C LYS A 139 32.58 18.16 -8.57
N ASP A 140 31.95 19.29 -8.85
CA ASP A 140 30.61 19.60 -8.34
C ASP A 140 29.54 18.86 -9.15
N GLY A 141 29.35 17.57 -8.86
CA GLY A 141 28.21 16.79 -9.36
C GLY A 141 28.23 16.44 -10.85
N LEU A 142 29.29 16.74 -11.60
CA LEU A 142 29.39 16.53 -13.04
C LEU A 142 29.04 15.08 -13.45
N TRP A 143 29.73 14.10 -12.86
CA TRP A 143 29.57 12.69 -13.22
C TRP A 143 28.25 12.15 -12.70
N ARG A 144 27.89 12.48 -11.47
CA ARG A 144 26.64 12.07 -10.81
C ARG A 144 25.42 12.59 -11.55
N ASP A 145 25.40 13.86 -11.92
CA ASP A 145 24.25 14.50 -12.55
C ASP A 145 24.10 14.01 -13.99
N THR A 146 25.21 13.77 -14.69
CA THR A 146 25.23 13.07 -15.98
C THR A 146 24.70 11.64 -15.84
N ALA A 147 25.20 10.88 -14.85
CA ALA A 147 24.77 9.52 -14.60
C ALA A 147 23.28 9.44 -14.26
N PHE A 148 22.76 10.37 -13.44
CA PHE A 148 21.35 10.46 -13.12
C PHE A 148 20.52 10.79 -14.36
N SER A 149 20.93 11.79 -15.14
CA SER A 149 20.21 12.23 -16.35
C SER A 149 20.13 11.13 -17.41
N MET A 150 21.14 10.26 -17.46
CA MET A 150 21.21 9.12 -18.40
C MET A 150 20.73 7.80 -17.80
N SER A 151 20.46 7.75 -16.49
CA SER A 151 20.09 6.52 -15.75
C SER A 151 18.84 5.85 -16.30
N PHE A 152 17.91 6.64 -16.82
CA PHE A 152 16.70 6.15 -17.46
C PHE A 152 17.01 5.26 -18.68
N TRP A 153 17.96 5.67 -19.53
CA TRP A 153 18.37 4.88 -20.70
C TRP A 153 19.04 3.56 -20.28
N LEU A 154 19.83 3.60 -19.20
CA LEU A 154 20.40 2.40 -18.60
C LEU A 154 19.29 1.44 -18.12
N MET A 155 18.29 1.93 -17.39
CA MET A 155 17.14 1.12 -16.95
C MET A 155 16.41 0.49 -18.15
N LEU A 156 16.23 1.24 -19.24
CA LEU A 156 15.58 0.76 -20.45
C LEU A 156 16.37 -0.38 -21.11
N ILE A 157 17.69 -0.21 -21.27
CA ILE A 157 18.59 -1.24 -21.84
C ILE A 157 18.56 -2.49 -20.97
N LEU A 158 18.67 -2.34 -19.65
CA LEU A 158 18.63 -3.46 -18.72
C LEU A 158 17.26 -4.15 -18.73
N GLY A 159 16.16 -3.42 -18.87
CA GLY A 159 14.82 -3.99 -19.02
C GLY A 159 14.74 -4.96 -20.20
N PHE A 160 15.26 -4.58 -21.36
CA PHE A 160 15.37 -5.49 -22.51
C PHE A 160 16.36 -6.63 -22.27
N ALA A 161 17.48 -6.38 -21.58
CA ALA A 161 18.47 -7.42 -21.28
C ALA A 161 17.90 -8.52 -20.35
N PHE A 162 17.13 -8.16 -19.32
CA PHE A 162 16.61 -9.10 -18.33
C PHE A 162 15.28 -9.79 -18.73
N PHE A 163 14.40 -9.07 -19.45
CA PHE A 163 13.05 -9.56 -19.79
C PHE A 163 12.88 -9.87 -21.29
N GLY A 164 13.83 -9.51 -22.14
CA GLY A 164 13.80 -9.79 -23.58
C GLY A 164 12.55 -9.23 -24.24
N ARG A 165 11.87 -10.06 -25.05
CA ARG A 165 10.66 -9.65 -25.77
C ARG A 165 9.48 -9.31 -24.85
N LYS A 166 9.43 -9.85 -23.62
CA LYS A 166 8.34 -9.55 -22.66
C LYS A 166 8.34 -8.06 -22.29
N TYR A 167 9.51 -7.46 -22.20
CA TYR A 167 9.65 -6.02 -21.93
C TYR A 167 9.09 -5.14 -23.06
N MET A 168 8.94 -5.66 -24.28
CA MET A 168 8.43 -4.90 -25.41
C MET A 168 7.04 -4.34 -25.11
N VAL A 169 6.19 -5.07 -24.39
CA VAL A 169 4.84 -4.61 -24.03
C VAL A 169 4.93 -3.41 -23.09
N VAL A 170 5.73 -3.52 -22.02
CA VAL A 170 5.99 -2.42 -21.07
C VAL A 170 6.58 -1.21 -21.79
N PHE A 171 7.60 -1.44 -22.63
CA PHE A 171 8.23 -0.40 -23.45
C PHE A 171 7.22 0.33 -24.33
N ARG A 172 6.32 -0.40 -25.00
CA ARG A 172 5.28 0.22 -25.84
C ARG A 172 4.41 1.16 -25.01
N PHE A 173 3.86 0.72 -23.88
CA PHE A 173 2.98 1.58 -23.06
C PHE A 173 3.64 2.86 -22.56
N MET A 174 4.95 2.84 -22.35
CA MET A 174 5.72 4.00 -21.90
C MET A 174 6.47 4.74 -23.02
N SER A 175 6.36 4.25 -24.25
CA SER A 175 7.14 4.72 -25.39
C SER A 175 6.89 6.18 -25.77
N PRO A 176 5.70 6.79 -25.61
CA PRO A 176 5.54 8.21 -25.91
C PRO A 176 6.41 9.09 -25.00
N GLN A 177 6.45 8.81 -23.70
CA GLN A 177 7.30 9.52 -22.76
C GLN A 177 8.79 9.31 -23.08
N TYR A 178 9.15 8.08 -23.42
CA TYR A 178 10.54 7.73 -23.75
C TYR A 178 10.99 8.41 -25.03
N LEU A 179 10.12 8.51 -26.03
CA LEU A 179 10.41 9.22 -27.25
C LEU A 179 10.60 10.72 -27.01
N THR A 180 9.70 11.35 -26.25
CA THR A 180 9.87 12.78 -25.91
C THR A 180 11.21 13.01 -25.22
N LEU A 181 11.57 12.14 -24.27
CA LEU A 181 12.88 12.20 -23.61
C LEU A 181 14.04 11.98 -24.58
N ALA A 182 13.92 11.04 -25.52
CA ALA A 182 14.92 10.81 -26.58
C ALA A 182 15.09 12.05 -27.47
N LEU A 183 13.99 12.69 -27.86
CA LEU A 183 14.02 13.89 -28.70
C LEU A 183 14.64 15.07 -27.95
N TYR A 184 14.40 15.20 -26.65
CA TYR A 184 15.09 16.18 -25.82
C TYR A 184 16.60 15.92 -25.73
N LEU A 185 17.01 14.65 -25.58
CA LEU A 185 18.42 14.28 -25.63
C LEU A 185 19.04 14.61 -27.00
N VAL A 186 18.36 14.30 -28.10
CA VAL A 186 18.80 14.63 -29.45
C VAL A 186 18.91 16.14 -29.65
N ALA A 187 17.95 16.92 -29.16
CA ALA A 187 18.00 18.37 -29.19
C ALA A 187 19.23 18.91 -28.45
N TRP A 188 19.50 18.41 -27.25
CA TRP A 188 20.68 18.77 -26.49
C TRP A 188 22.00 18.38 -27.16
N LEU A 189 22.07 17.17 -27.72
CA LEU A 189 23.23 16.71 -28.48
C LEU A 189 23.50 17.60 -29.69
N ALA A 190 22.45 18.01 -30.42
CA ALA A 190 22.57 18.92 -31.55
C ALA A 190 23.09 20.30 -31.14
N ILE A 191 22.53 20.89 -30.06
CA ILE A 191 22.95 22.19 -29.53
C ILE A 191 24.40 22.14 -29.06
N SER A 192 24.76 21.11 -28.28
CA SER A 192 26.11 20.94 -27.73
C SER A 192 27.18 20.72 -28.81
N SER A 193 26.81 20.10 -29.93
CA SER A 193 27.71 19.86 -31.07
C SER A 193 27.95 21.11 -31.92
N ILE A 194 26.91 21.91 -32.18
CA ILE A 194 26.98 23.06 -33.08
C ILE A 194 27.47 24.32 -32.34
N LYS A 195 27.12 24.47 -31.05
CA LYS A 195 27.45 25.58 -30.13
C LYS A 195 26.98 26.96 -30.59
N THR A 196 27.41 27.44 -31.74
CA THR A 196 27.03 28.72 -32.34
C THR A 196 26.39 28.50 -33.71
N ILE A 197 25.40 29.30 -34.05
CA ILE A 197 24.82 29.25 -35.40
C ILE A 197 25.93 29.67 -36.39
N PRO A 198 26.22 28.84 -37.43
CA PRO A 198 27.24 29.19 -38.42
C PRO A 198 27.00 30.59 -38.98
N PHE A 199 28.08 31.39 -39.07
CA PHE A 199 28.06 32.77 -39.57
C PHE A 199 27.33 33.80 -38.67
N THR A 200 27.07 33.49 -37.40
CA THR A 200 26.57 34.46 -36.40
C THR A 200 27.31 34.30 -35.06
N GLU A 201 27.29 35.33 -34.20
CA GLU A 201 27.80 35.26 -32.81
C GLU A 201 26.77 34.70 -31.81
N ILE A 202 25.67 34.13 -32.30
CA ILE A 202 24.55 33.69 -31.46
C ILE A 202 24.81 32.27 -30.93
N SER A 203 24.82 32.13 -29.60
CA SER A 203 24.89 30.83 -28.93
C SER A 203 23.56 30.09 -29.04
N LEU A 204 23.61 28.82 -29.47
CA LEU A 204 22.42 27.97 -29.53
C LEU A 204 21.90 27.55 -28.15
N TYR A 205 22.76 27.62 -27.13
CA TYR A 205 22.37 27.35 -25.75
C TYR A 205 21.29 28.31 -25.26
N ASP A 206 21.31 29.57 -25.70
CA ASP A 206 20.33 30.59 -25.32
C ASP A 206 18.91 30.28 -25.84
N TYR A 207 18.79 29.38 -26.82
CA TYR A 207 17.53 29.01 -27.49
C TYR A 207 17.05 27.60 -27.12
N ILE A 208 17.59 26.99 -26.06
CA ILE A 208 17.19 25.64 -25.65
C ILE A 208 15.68 25.52 -25.39
N TYR A 209 15.09 26.52 -24.73
CA TYR A 209 13.66 26.53 -24.42
C TYR A 209 12.82 26.52 -25.71
N GLU A 210 13.19 27.32 -26.70
CA GLU A 210 12.56 27.37 -28.02
C GLU A 210 12.67 26.04 -28.75
N VAL A 211 13.86 25.43 -28.75
CA VAL A 211 14.09 24.13 -29.40
C VAL A 211 13.23 23.05 -28.76
N ILE A 212 13.09 23.04 -27.43
CA ILE A 212 12.22 22.08 -26.72
C ILE A 212 10.74 22.36 -26.98
N ILE A 213 10.32 23.63 -27.02
CA ILE A 213 8.96 24.01 -27.41
C ILE A 213 8.66 23.52 -28.84
N ILE A 214 9.56 23.76 -29.78
CA ILE A 214 9.43 23.28 -31.17
C ILE A 214 9.34 21.75 -31.20
N THR A 215 10.18 21.07 -30.41
CA THR A 215 10.15 19.61 -30.28
C THR A 215 8.78 19.12 -29.81
N ASN A 216 8.20 19.76 -28.78
CA ASN A 216 6.85 19.41 -28.29
C ASN A 216 5.75 19.67 -29.31
N VAL A 217 5.86 20.75 -30.09
CA VAL A 217 4.92 21.04 -31.18
C VAL A 217 5.03 19.99 -32.29
N ILE A 218 6.25 19.58 -32.66
CA ILE A 218 6.48 18.51 -33.65
C ILE A 218 5.88 17.20 -33.13
N VAL A 219 6.18 16.81 -31.88
CA VAL A 219 5.60 15.62 -31.25
C VAL A 219 4.08 15.68 -31.29
N TYR A 220 3.46 16.81 -30.94
CA TYR A 220 2.02 17.00 -31.00
C TYR A 220 1.46 16.80 -32.42
N ILE A 221 2.05 17.45 -33.43
CA ILE A 221 1.65 17.34 -34.84
C ILE A 221 1.66 15.88 -35.32
N PHE A 222 2.71 15.14 -34.96
CA PHE A 222 2.92 13.75 -35.40
C PHE A 222 2.42 12.70 -34.40
N THR A 223 1.78 13.10 -33.29
CA THR A 223 1.37 12.18 -32.21
C THR A 223 0.53 11.01 -32.73
N GLY A 224 -0.38 11.25 -33.68
CA GLY A 224 -1.25 10.21 -34.24
C GLY A 224 -0.48 9.05 -34.91
N PRO A 225 0.26 9.30 -36.01
CA PRO A 225 1.10 8.29 -36.64
C PRO A 225 2.15 7.68 -35.71
N LEU A 226 2.69 8.50 -34.80
CA LEU A 226 3.75 8.10 -33.90
C LEU A 226 3.28 7.07 -32.87
N ILE A 227 2.13 7.31 -32.24
CA ILE A 227 1.51 6.34 -31.32
C ILE A 227 1.12 5.07 -32.07
N ASP A 228 0.58 5.15 -33.30
CA ASP A 228 0.29 3.96 -34.09
C ASP A 228 1.54 3.10 -34.31
N LEU A 229 2.67 3.72 -34.65
CA LEU A 229 3.94 3.05 -34.86
C LEU A 229 4.48 2.44 -33.56
N LEU A 230 4.61 3.26 -32.52
CA LEU A 230 5.22 2.86 -31.25
C LEU A 230 4.38 1.79 -30.55
N MET A 231 3.07 1.95 -30.52
CA MET A 231 2.14 0.98 -29.92
C MET A 231 1.77 -0.15 -30.86
N GLY A 232 2.29 -0.18 -32.10
CA GLY A 232 1.94 -1.19 -33.10
C GLY A 232 0.43 -1.32 -33.35
N TYR A 233 -0.32 -0.22 -33.23
CA TYR A 233 -1.75 -0.22 -33.45
C TYR A 233 -2.06 -0.34 -34.94
N LYS A 234 -3.02 -1.19 -35.26
CA LYS A 234 -3.47 -1.41 -36.64
C LYS A 234 -4.83 -0.78 -36.84
N LYS A 235 -5.13 -0.39 -38.09
CA LYS A 235 -6.50 -0.05 -38.48
C LYS A 235 -7.42 -1.22 -38.11
N SER A 236 -8.52 -0.93 -37.43
CA SER A 236 -9.55 -1.93 -37.18
C SER A 236 -10.57 -1.88 -38.31
N ASP A 237 -10.86 -3.03 -38.91
CA ASP A 237 -11.98 -3.22 -39.84
C ASP A 237 -13.12 -4.01 -39.18
N ASP A 238 -13.09 -4.15 -37.84
CA ASP A 238 -14.14 -4.83 -37.08
C ASP A 238 -15.46 -4.04 -37.19
N PRO A 239 -16.53 -4.63 -37.79
CA PRO A 239 -17.78 -3.92 -38.02
C PRO A 239 -18.51 -3.55 -36.73
N GLU A 240 -18.38 -4.37 -35.68
CA GLU A 240 -19.07 -4.17 -34.42
C GLU A 240 -18.45 -3.01 -33.64
N LEU A 241 -17.12 -2.98 -33.52
CA LEU A 241 -16.38 -1.88 -32.93
C LEU A 241 -16.64 -0.57 -33.69
N THR A 242 -16.63 -0.64 -35.03
CA THR A 242 -16.92 0.52 -35.88
C THR A 242 -18.33 1.06 -35.60
N ARG A 243 -19.34 0.19 -35.60
CA ARG A 243 -20.73 0.55 -35.28
C ARG A 243 -20.85 1.19 -33.90
N ILE A 244 -20.19 0.64 -32.88
CA ILE A 244 -20.22 1.17 -31.51
C ILE A 244 -19.61 2.58 -31.47
N ILE A 245 -18.43 2.77 -32.06
CA ILE A 245 -17.76 4.08 -32.09
C ILE A 245 -18.60 5.09 -32.87
N GLU A 246 -19.19 4.70 -33.99
CA GLU A 246 -20.07 5.57 -34.78
C GLU A 246 -21.31 6.00 -33.99
N GLU A 247 -22.00 5.05 -33.34
CA GLU A 247 -23.17 5.33 -32.49
C GLU A 247 -22.82 6.33 -31.38
N VAL A 248 -21.72 6.07 -30.66
CA VAL A 248 -21.29 6.90 -29.54
C VAL A 248 -20.81 8.28 -30.03
N ALA A 249 -20.04 8.35 -31.12
CA ALA A 249 -19.55 9.60 -31.69
C ALA A 249 -20.72 10.53 -32.08
N VAL A 250 -21.76 9.99 -32.71
CA VAL A 250 -22.95 10.77 -33.07
C VAL A 250 -23.65 11.32 -31.82
N LYS A 251 -23.87 10.49 -30.79
CA LYS A 251 -24.44 10.97 -29.51
C LYS A 251 -23.56 12.01 -28.80
N MET A 252 -22.25 11.89 -28.97
CA MET A 252 -21.27 12.87 -28.47
C MET A 252 -21.22 14.15 -29.33
N GLY A 253 -21.97 14.24 -30.43
CA GLY A 253 -21.98 15.39 -31.35
C GLY A 253 -20.68 15.52 -32.16
N MET A 254 -20.03 14.41 -32.46
CA MET A 254 -18.83 14.32 -33.28
C MET A 254 -19.15 13.70 -34.65
N ASN A 255 -18.35 14.05 -35.66
CA ASN A 255 -18.44 13.37 -36.96
C ASN A 255 -17.58 12.09 -36.91
N PRO A 256 -18.20 10.88 -36.96
CA PRO A 256 -17.45 9.63 -36.85
C PRO A 256 -16.43 9.43 -37.96
N LYS A 257 -16.67 9.97 -39.17
CA LYS A 257 -15.74 9.86 -40.31
C LYS A 257 -14.39 10.53 -40.06
N LYS A 258 -14.30 11.42 -39.06
CA LYS A 258 -13.04 12.06 -38.65
C LYS A 258 -12.23 11.22 -37.66
N ILE A 259 -12.79 10.14 -37.12
CA ILE A 259 -12.17 9.32 -36.08
C ILE A 259 -11.53 8.10 -36.74
N LYS A 260 -10.21 7.98 -36.63
CA LYS A 260 -9.47 6.81 -37.12
C LYS A 260 -9.47 5.72 -36.05
N ILE A 261 -10.18 4.63 -36.33
CA ILE A 261 -10.32 3.50 -35.41
C ILE A 261 -9.11 2.57 -35.50
N ARG A 262 -8.61 2.17 -34.34
CA ARG A 262 -7.42 1.34 -34.17
C ARG A 262 -7.66 0.22 -33.17
N PHE A 263 -6.92 -0.87 -33.34
CA PHE A 263 -6.93 -1.99 -32.42
C PHE A 263 -5.50 -2.44 -32.10
N GLY A 264 -5.24 -2.70 -30.82
CA GLY A 264 -4.01 -3.26 -30.30
C GLY A 264 -4.29 -4.57 -29.55
N LYS A 265 -3.65 -5.67 -29.97
CA LYS A 265 -3.79 -6.97 -29.32
C LYS A 265 -2.77 -7.13 -28.19
N TYR A 266 -3.22 -6.97 -26.94
CA TYR A 266 -2.36 -6.97 -25.74
C TYR A 266 -3.01 -7.75 -24.58
N PRO A 267 -2.24 -8.28 -23.62
CA PRO A 267 -2.78 -9.07 -22.50
C PRO A 267 -3.52 -8.23 -21.43
N ILE A 268 -3.86 -6.98 -21.73
CA ILE A 268 -4.55 -6.05 -20.83
C ILE A 268 -5.75 -5.42 -21.52
N ILE A 269 -6.66 -4.86 -20.72
CA ILE A 269 -7.82 -4.11 -21.20
C ILE A 269 -7.55 -2.62 -21.01
N ASN A 270 -7.58 -1.86 -22.10
CA ASN A 270 -7.46 -0.41 -22.09
C ASN A 270 -8.09 0.21 -23.35
N ALA A 271 -8.32 1.50 -23.37
CA ALA A 271 -8.65 2.26 -24.56
C ALA A 271 -7.96 3.62 -24.51
N MET A 272 -7.75 4.24 -25.66
CA MET A 272 -7.04 5.51 -25.73
C MET A 272 -7.53 6.37 -26.88
N ALA A 273 -7.88 7.60 -26.58
CA ALA A 273 -7.98 8.69 -27.54
C ALA A 273 -6.66 9.46 -27.66
N TYR A 274 -6.22 9.72 -28.90
CA TYR A 274 -4.96 10.41 -29.16
C TYR A 274 -4.93 11.08 -30.54
N GLY A 275 -3.83 11.82 -30.77
CA GLY A 275 -3.58 12.56 -32.00
C GLY A 275 -3.82 14.06 -31.86
N ALA A 276 -3.36 14.79 -32.87
CA ALA A 276 -3.61 16.23 -32.97
C ALA A 276 -5.11 16.51 -33.20
N PHE A 277 -5.56 17.74 -32.99
CA PHE A 277 -6.99 18.08 -33.09
C PHE A 277 -7.57 17.86 -34.50
N TRP A 278 -6.72 17.80 -35.53
CA TRP A 278 -7.09 17.50 -36.92
C TRP A 278 -6.88 16.04 -37.33
N ASP A 279 -6.21 15.23 -36.50
CA ASP A 279 -5.94 13.81 -36.75
C ASP A 279 -6.43 12.97 -35.55
N MET A 280 -7.75 12.95 -35.35
CA MET A 280 -8.39 12.24 -34.25
C MET A 280 -8.28 10.73 -34.43
N ARG A 281 -7.65 10.04 -33.46
CA ARG A 281 -7.50 8.59 -33.44
C ARG A 281 -8.01 8.00 -32.14
N MET A 282 -8.46 6.76 -32.23
CA MET A 282 -8.96 6.00 -31.09
C MET A 282 -8.52 4.55 -31.19
N ALA A 283 -7.85 4.04 -30.16
CA ALA A 283 -7.43 2.65 -30.07
C ALA A 283 -8.19 1.92 -28.96
N VAL A 284 -8.64 0.71 -29.26
CA VAL A 284 -9.06 -0.28 -28.24
C VAL A 284 -7.96 -1.30 -28.06
N ILE A 285 -7.63 -1.61 -26.82
CA ILE A 285 -6.50 -2.44 -26.40
C ILE A 285 -7.09 -3.61 -25.61
N ALA A 286 -7.01 -4.82 -26.16
CA ALA A 286 -7.57 -6.00 -25.53
C ALA A 286 -6.89 -7.28 -26.02
N PRO A 287 -6.96 -8.39 -25.27
CA PRO A 287 -6.57 -9.70 -25.80
C PRO A 287 -7.47 -10.10 -26.98
N ASN A 288 -8.76 -9.81 -26.83
CA ASN A 288 -9.80 -9.98 -27.83
C ASN A 288 -10.91 -8.94 -27.58
N LEU A 289 -11.46 -8.34 -28.65
CA LEU A 289 -12.58 -7.40 -28.55
C LEU A 289 -13.82 -8.04 -27.92
N LYS A 290 -14.03 -9.34 -28.17
CA LYS A 290 -15.18 -10.10 -27.66
C LYS A 290 -15.17 -10.28 -26.13
N ASP A 291 -14.05 -10.03 -25.48
CA ASP A 291 -13.91 -10.16 -24.02
C ASP A 291 -14.47 -8.94 -23.26
N ILE A 292 -14.74 -7.83 -23.97
CA ILE A 292 -15.27 -6.60 -23.40
C ILE A 292 -16.76 -6.52 -23.71
N PRO A 293 -17.65 -6.51 -22.69
CA PRO A 293 -19.07 -6.29 -22.90
C PRO A 293 -19.38 -5.00 -23.66
N GLU A 294 -20.33 -5.04 -24.60
CA GLU A 294 -20.69 -3.89 -25.44
C GLU A 294 -21.07 -2.64 -24.62
N ASP A 295 -21.79 -2.82 -23.50
CA ASP A 295 -22.20 -1.71 -22.64
C ASP A 295 -20.99 -1.02 -22.00
N GLU A 296 -20.05 -1.78 -21.45
CA GLU A 296 -18.80 -1.26 -20.88
C GLU A 296 -17.94 -0.58 -21.96
N LEU A 297 -17.86 -1.19 -23.15
CA LEU A 297 -17.15 -0.61 -24.28
C LEU A 297 -17.76 0.73 -24.71
N LYS A 298 -19.08 0.88 -24.76
CA LYS A 298 -19.75 2.16 -25.05
C LYS A 298 -19.38 3.24 -24.04
N GLY A 299 -19.35 2.90 -22.74
CA GLY A 299 -18.95 3.83 -21.68
C GLY A 299 -17.51 4.30 -21.80
N ILE A 300 -16.58 3.36 -22.00
CA ILE A 300 -15.15 3.65 -22.23
C ILE A 300 -14.98 4.48 -23.51
N VAL A 301 -15.66 4.10 -24.59
CA VAL A 301 -15.57 4.81 -25.86
C VAL A 301 -16.07 6.25 -25.70
N ALA A 302 -17.20 6.46 -25.04
CA ALA A 302 -17.74 7.80 -24.80
C ALA A 302 -16.77 8.68 -24.01
N HIS A 303 -16.08 8.10 -23.02
CA HIS A 303 -15.04 8.79 -22.25
C HIS A 303 -13.87 9.23 -23.11
N GLU A 304 -13.27 8.31 -23.87
CA GLU A 304 -12.16 8.63 -24.78
C GLU A 304 -12.57 9.66 -25.85
N LEU A 305 -13.76 9.54 -26.44
CA LEU A 305 -14.27 10.52 -27.40
C LEU A 305 -14.49 11.90 -26.75
N ALA A 306 -14.82 11.95 -25.45
CA ALA A 306 -14.90 13.21 -24.73
C ALA A 306 -13.54 13.92 -24.64
N HIS A 307 -12.43 13.17 -24.54
CA HIS A 307 -11.08 13.75 -24.62
C HIS A 307 -10.79 14.36 -26.00
N LEU A 308 -11.13 13.66 -27.08
CA LEU A 308 -10.97 14.17 -28.45
C LEU A 308 -11.81 15.44 -28.67
N LYS A 309 -13.08 15.41 -28.25
CA LYS A 309 -13.99 16.56 -28.35
C LYS A 309 -13.48 17.76 -27.56
N GLY A 310 -12.98 17.52 -26.34
CA GLY A 310 -12.40 18.54 -25.47
C GLY A 310 -11.02 19.02 -25.91
N LYS A 311 -10.41 18.40 -26.93
CA LYS A 311 -9.05 18.67 -27.40
C LYS A 311 -8.02 18.60 -26.25
N HIS A 312 -8.21 17.69 -25.30
CA HIS A 312 -7.39 17.63 -24.08
C HIS A 312 -5.89 17.44 -24.39
N THR A 313 -5.54 16.69 -25.44
CA THR A 313 -4.15 16.57 -25.90
C THR A 313 -3.53 17.92 -26.28
N LEU A 314 -4.27 18.78 -27.02
CA LEU A 314 -3.81 20.13 -27.36
C LEU A 314 -3.63 20.99 -26.09
N SER A 315 -4.62 20.93 -25.19
CA SER A 315 -4.56 21.68 -23.94
C SER A 315 -3.36 21.27 -23.08
N LEU A 316 -3.04 19.98 -23.01
CA LEU A 316 -1.85 19.48 -22.31
C LEU A 316 -0.56 19.95 -22.98
N THR A 317 -0.48 19.95 -24.31
CA THR A 317 0.66 20.53 -25.04
C THR A 317 0.82 22.01 -24.72
N LEU A 318 -0.26 22.79 -24.70
CA LEU A 318 -0.21 24.22 -24.36
C LEU A 318 0.18 24.47 -22.89
N ILE A 319 -0.27 23.62 -21.96
CA ILE A 319 0.16 23.68 -20.56
C ILE A 319 1.66 23.41 -20.44
N SER A 320 2.18 22.39 -21.14
CA SER A 320 3.60 22.07 -21.16
C SER A 320 4.44 23.21 -21.79
N ILE A 321 3.96 23.83 -22.87
CA ILE A 321 4.61 25.03 -23.44
C ILE A 321 4.60 26.18 -22.42
N GLY A 322 3.48 26.39 -21.72
CA GLY A 322 3.36 27.39 -20.66
C GLY A 322 4.35 27.14 -19.51
N GLU A 323 4.52 25.88 -19.09
CA GLU A 323 5.53 25.47 -18.10
C GLU A 323 6.95 25.84 -18.57
N ILE A 324 7.31 25.49 -19.81
CA ILE A 324 8.63 25.81 -20.37
C ILE A 324 8.85 27.33 -20.45
N LEU A 325 7.83 28.11 -20.79
CA LEU A 325 7.91 29.57 -20.80
C LEU A 325 8.12 30.16 -19.39
N VAL A 326 7.49 29.58 -18.37
CA VAL A 326 7.74 29.95 -16.97
C VAL A 326 9.17 29.60 -16.58
N PHE A 327 9.67 28.41 -16.96
CA PHE A 327 11.06 28.03 -16.71
C PHE A 327 12.04 28.98 -17.39
N LYS A 328 11.76 29.36 -18.64
CA LYS A 328 12.54 30.39 -19.35
C LYS A 328 12.56 31.72 -18.59
N LEU A 329 11.40 32.20 -18.12
CA LEU A 329 11.29 33.45 -17.38
C LEU A 329 12.11 33.42 -16.08
N LEU A 330 12.09 32.27 -15.39
CA LEU A 330 12.81 32.06 -14.14
C LEU A 330 14.27 31.63 -14.34
N LYS A 331 14.69 31.40 -15.59
CA LYS A 331 15.98 30.79 -15.97
C LYS A 331 16.23 29.47 -15.25
N TRP A 332 15.20 28.63 -15.18
CA TRP A 332 15.25 27.30 -14.55
C TRP A 332 15.57 26.22 -15.58
N PRO A 333 16.22 25.11 -15.15
CA PRO A 333 16.47 23.97 -16.03
C PRO A 333 15.15 23.47 -16.63
N VAL A 334 15.17 23.14 -17.92
CA VAL A 334 13.97 22.63 -18.61
C VAL A 334 13.91 21.11 -18.61
N THR A 335 15.06 20.44 -18.54
CA THR A 335 15.18 18.99 -18.45
C THR A 335 16.31 18.59 -17.50
N TYR A 336 16.44 17.30 -17.19
CA TYR A 336 17.61 16.80 -16.46
C TYR A 336 18.91 16.91 -17.29
N TYR A 337 18.80 16.90 -18.62
CA TYR A 337 19.95 16.99 -19.53
C TYR A 337 20.68 18.33 -19.46
N ASP A 338 20.03 19.39 -18.98
CA ASP A 338 20.64 20.68 -18.69
C ASP A 338 21.85 20.53 -17.77
N TYR A 339 21.76 19.65 -16.76
CA TYR A 339 22.86 19.35 -15.84
C TYR A 339 24.01 18.53 -16.46
N THR A 340 23.79 17.96 -17.64
CA THR A 340 24.82 17.22 -18.40
C THR A 340 25.50 18.13 -19.43
N PHE A 341 24.71 18.90 -20.18
CA PHE A 341 25.20 19.64 -21.35
C PHE A 341 25.43 21.12 -21.10
N ASN A 342 24.84 21.69 -20.03
CA ASN A 342 25.01 23.08 -19.61
C ASN A 342 25.13 23.21 -18.06
N PRO A 343 26.02 22.45 -17.39
CA PRO A 343 26.07 22.38 -15.93
C PRO A 343 26.38 23.72 -15.25
N ASP A 344 27.18 24.58 -15.89
CA ASP A 344 27.67 25.83 -15.30
C ASP A 344 26.60 26.93 -15.20
N ASP A 345 25.49 26.80 -15.92
CA ASP A 345 24.40 27.81 -16.00
C ASP A 345 23.15 27.40 -15.19
N GLN A 346 23.26 26.40 -14.30
CA GLN A 346 22.13 25.91 -13.54
C GLN A 346 21.93 26.69 -12.22
N PRO A 347 20.72 27.24 -11.95
CA PRO A 347 20.48 28.13 -10.80
C PRO A 347 20.45 27.42 -9.43
N PHE A 348 20.34 26.09 -9.42
CA PHE A 348 20.32 25.27 -8.20
C PHE A 348 20.77 23.83 -8.52
N PRO A 349 21.20 23.04 -7.51
CA PRO A 349 21.62 21.65 -7.70
C PRO A 349 20.50 20.74 -8.22
N LEU A 350 20.86 19.68 -8.95
CA LEU A 350 19.92 18.70 -9.53
C LEU A 350 18.93 18.13 -8.52
N PHE A 351 19.36 17.88 -7.28
CA PHE A 351 18.46 17.39 -6.22
C PHE A 351 17.30 18.36 -5.93
N VAL A 352 17.58 19.66 -5.89
CA VAL A 352 16.55 20.69 -5.69
C VAL A 352 15.62 20.74 -6.90
N PHE A 353 16.17 20.61 -8.11
CA PHE A 353 15.36 20.53 -9.32
C PHE A 353 14.42 19.33 -9.34
N ILE A 354 14.87 18.15 -8.89
CA ILE A 354 14.02 16.96 -8.77
C ILE A 354 12.85 17.23 -7.82
N LEU A 355 13.09 17.87 -6.67
CA LEU A 355 12.04 18.22 -5.70
C LEU A 355 11.05 19.26 -6.25
N ILE A 356 11.54 20.30 -6.94
CA ILE A 356 10.71 21.30 -7.61
C ILE A 356 9.86 20.63 -8.71
N SER A 357 10.50 19.82 -9.56
CA SER A 357 9.84 19.08 -10.65
C SER A 357 8.75 18.14 -10.14
N LEU A 358 8.99 17.46 -9.02
CA LEU A 358 7.98 16.63 -8.35
C LEU A 358 6.79 17.48 -7.86
N GLY A 359 7.07 18.62 -7.23
CA GLY A 359 6.03 19.55 -6.77
C GLY A 359 5.19 20.12 -7.92
N ILE A 360 5.84 20.51 -9.02
CA ILE A 360 5.18 20.98 -10.23
C ILE A 360 4.37 19.87 -10.87
N SER A 361 4.89 18.65 -10.98
CA SER A 361 4.15 17.49 -11.51
C SER A 361 2.87 17.23 -10.72
N ILE A 362 2.92 17.26 -9.39
CA ILE A 362 1.74 17.12 -8.52
C ILE A 362 0.72 18.24 -8.79
N PHE A 363 1.18 19.47 -8.99
CA PHE A 363 0.32 20.58 -9.37
C PHE A 363 -0.31 20.37 -10.76
N LEU A 364 0.49 20.01 -11.77
CA LEU A 364 0.05 19.79 -13.15
C LEU A 364 -0.94 18.62 -13.27
N TYR A 365 -0.79 17.57 -12.46
CA TYR A 365 -1.78 16.50 -12.37
C TYR A 365 -3.16 16.99 -11.96
N THR A 366 -3.31 18.15 -11.33
CA THR A 366 -4.63 18.76 -11.08
C THR A 366 -5.35 19.08 -12.40
N PHE A 367 -4.64 19.59 -13.41
CA PHE A 367 -5.23 19.84 -14.73
C PHE A 367 -5.59 18.55 -15.45
N VAL A 368 -4.75 17.52 -15.37
CA VAL A 368 -5.06 16.20 -15.93
C VAL A 368 -6.34 15.66 -15.31
N ARG A 369 -6.46 15.70 -13.98
CA ARG A 369 -7.69 15.29 -13.27
C ARG A 369 -8.91 16.13 -13.63
N MET A 370 -8.74 17.42 -13.92
CA MET A 370 -9.84 18.26 -14.41
C MET A 370 -10.30 17.83 -15.79
N PHE A 371 -9.39 17.42 -16.68
CA PHE A 371 -9.74 16.86 -17.99
C PHE A 371 -10.44 15.51 -17.85
N GLU A 372 -9.98 14.63 -16.96
CA GLU A 372 -10.66 13.38 -16.61
C GLU A 372 -12.09 13.62 -16.11
N ALA A 373 -12.27 14.51 -15.14
CA ALA A 373 -13.59 14.88 -14.62
C ALA A 373 -14.49 15.50 -15.70
N THR A 374 -13.90 16.26 -16.64
CA THR A 374 -14.63 16.85 -17.77
C THR A 374 -15.08 15.75 -18.75
N ALA A 375 -14.23 14.77 -19.01
CA ALA A 375 -14.54 13.62 -19.86
C ALA A 375 -15.62 12.73 -19.23
N ASP A 376 -15.51 12.42 -17.93
CA ASP A 376 -16.52 11.67 -17.17
C ASP A 376 -17.88 12.39 -17.20
N LYS A 377 -17.89 13.72 -16.96
CA LYS A 377 -19.10 14.53 -17.03
C LYS A 377 -19.73 14.55 -18.42
N ASN A 378 -18.93 14.69 -19.48
CA ASN A 378 -19.44 14.67 -20.85
C ASN A 378 -19.99 13.30 -21.24
N THR A 379 -19.35 12.22 -20.78
CA THR A 379 -19.81 10.83 -20.94
C THR A 379 -21.17 10.61 -20.28
N LYS A 380 -21.31 11.08 -19.03
CA LYS A 380 -22.58 11.07 -18.31
C LYS A 380 -23.67 11.84 -19.08
N LYS A 381 -23.36 13.04 -19.57
CA LYS A 381 -24.31 13.88 -20.34
C LYS A 381 -24.75 13.24 -21.65
N ALA A 382 -23.90 12.43 -22.27
CA ALA A 382 -24.25 11.65 -23.46
C ALA A 382 -25.08 10.39 -23.16
N GLY A 383 -25.38 10.12 -21.88
CA GLY A 383 -26.21 9.00 -21.46
C GLY A 383 -25.43 7.73 -21.11
N TYR A 384 -24.09 7.78 -21.09
CA TYR A 384 -23.22 6.61 -20.89
C TYR A 384 -22.58 6.54 -19.49
N GLY A 385 -23.14 7.25 -18.50
CA GLY A 385 -22.56 7.31 -17.14
C GLY A 385 -22.61 5.98 -16.39
N LYS A 386 -23.64 5.16 -16.59
CA LYS A 386 -23.74 3.83 -15.94
C LYS A 386 -22.76 2.84 -16.57
N GLU A 387 -22.62 2.90 -17.88
CA GLU A 387 -21.71 2.13 -18.72
C GLU A 387 -20.26 2.42 -18.33
N LEU A 388 -19.90 3.70 -18.17
CA LEU A 388 -18.59 4.12 -17.70
C LEU A 388 -18.30 3.59 -16.28
N ALA A 389 -19.26 3.71 -15.36
CA ALA A 389 -19.11 3.20 -14.00
C ALA A 389 -18.89 1.67 -13.96
N ARG A 390 -19.53 0.90 -14.86
CA ARG A 390 -19.28 -0.54 -15.03
C ARG A 390 -17.86 -0.79 -15.56
N GLY A 391 -17.45 -0.04 -16.58
CA GLY A 391 -16.09 -0.13 -17.15
C GLY A 391 -15.00 0.13 -16.11
N LEU A 392 -15.15 1.19 -15.30
CA LEU A 392 -14.22 1.51 -14.21
C LEU A 392 -14.16 0.40 -13.15
N TYR A 393 -15.31 -0.16 -12.75
CA TYR A 393 -15.33 -1.29 -11.82
C TYR A 393 -14.65 -2.54 -12.41
N ASN A 394 -14.87 -2.83 -13.69
CA ASN A 394 -14.26 -3.96 -14.39
C ASN A 394 -12.73 -3.81 -14.50
N LEU A 395 -12.24 -2.61 -14.83
CA LEU A 395 -10.81 -2.29 -14.89
C LEU A 395 -10.14 -2.43 -13.52
N GLU A 396 -10.71 -1.85 -12.47
CA GLU A 396 -10.21 -1.99 -11.09
C GLU A 396 -10.19 -3.45 -10.62
N SER A 397 -11.13 -4.27 -11.07
CA SER A 397 -11.18 -5.70 -10.75
C SER A 397 -10.13 -6.49 -11.53
N PHE A 398 -9.84 -6.10 -12.77
CA PHE A 398 -8.81 -6.72 -13.62
C PHE A 398 -7.40 -6.47 -13.05
N TYR A 399 -7.10 -5.24 -12.63
CA TYR A 399 -5.81 -4.86 -12.05
C TYR A 399 -5.71 -5.15 -10.54
N ALA A 400 -6.73 -5.75 -9.93
CA ALA A 400 -6.75 -6.05 -8.50
C ALA A 400 -5.57 -6.93 -8.06
N ALA A 401 -5.19 -7.90 -8.89
CA ALA A 401 -4.04 -8.79 -8.67
C ALA A 401 -2.68 -8.07 -8.70
N SER A 402 -2.63 -6.85 -9.22
CA SER A 402 -1.41 -6.13 -9.62
C SER A 402 -1.20 -4.83 -8.86
N HIS A 403 -1.78 -4.68 -7.67
CA HIS A 403 -1.65 -3.46 -6.83
C HIS A 403 -0.21 -3.15 -6.35
N GLU A 404 0.80 -3.81 -6.91
CA GLU A 404 2.21 -3.48 -6.73
C GLU A 404 2.56 -2.22 -7.54
N ILE A 405 3.42 -1.40 -6.95
CA ILE A 405 3.71 -0.02 -7.33
C ILE A 405 4.12 0.09 -8.82
N GLY A 406 3.29 0.75 -9.63
CA GLY A 406 3.69 1.39 -10.90
C GLY A 406 3.95 0.49 -12.11
N LEU A 407 4.09 -0.83 -11.95
CA LEU A 407 4.26 -1.77 -13.06
C LEU A 407 3.47 -3.05 -12.79
N ASP A 408 2.56 -3.37 -13.71
CA ASP A 408 1.77 -4.59 -13.61
C ASP A 408 2.67 -5.82 -13.85
N ALA A 409 3.08 -6.47 -12.76
CA ALA A 409 3.94 -7.65 -12.80
C ALA A 409 3.31 -8.81 -13.59
N THR A 410 1.99 -8.81 -13.81
CA THR A 410 1.32 -9.78 -14.69
C THR A 410 1.82 -9.67 -16.13
N LEU A 411 2.20 -8.48 -16.60
CA LEU A 411 2.75 -8.26 -17.95
C LEU A 411 4.11 -8.94 -18.16
N LEU A 412 4.83 -9.18 -17.07
CA LEU A 412 6.15 -9.81 -17.08
C LEU A 412 6.11 -11.29 -16.69
N SER A 413 4.92 -11.82 -16.35
CA SER A 413 4.69 -13.22 -15.98
C SER A 413 4.05 -14.01 -17.13
N ASP A 414 4.33 -15.32 -17.20
CA ASP A 414 3.66 -16.23 -18.14
C ASP A 414 2.35 -16.80 -17.58
N GLU A 415 2.16 -16.75 -16.27
CA GLU A 415 0.96 -17.26 -15.60
C GLU A 415 -0.21 -16.25 -15.75
N LYS A 416 -1.42 -16.78 -15.97
CA LYS A 416 -2.65 -15.97 -15.98
C LYS A 416 -3.41 -16.15 -14.67
N VAL A 417 -4.15 -15.11 -14.26
CA VAL A 417 -5.02 -15.18 -13.08
C VAL A 417 -6.10 -16.25 -13.29
N SER A 418 -6.25 -17.17 -12.34
CA SER A 418 -7.26 -18.24 -12.39
C SER A 418 -8.69 -17.68 -12.26
N GLU A 419 -9.70 -18.43 -12.73
CA GLU A 419 -11.11 -18.00 -12.64
C GLU A 419 -11.57 -17.73 -11.20
N ASN A 420 -11.17 -18.56 -10.23
CA ASN A 420 -11.53 -18.36 -8.82
C ASN A 420 -10.85 -17.13 -8.23
N ASN A 421 -9.58 -16.87 -8.58
CA ASN A 421 -8.88 -15.66 -8.16
C ASN A 421 -9.49 -14.41 -8.83
N ARG A 422 -9.95 -14.52 -10.08
CA ARG A 422 -10.74 -13.46 -10.73
C ARG A 422 -12.03 -13.20 -9.95
N LEU A 423 -12.78 -14.23 -9.55
CA LEU A 423 -13.99 -14.06 -8.73
C LEU A 423 -13.69 -13.33 -7.42
N ILE A 424 -12.65 -13.76 -6.69
CA ILE A 424 -12.19 -13.11 -5.46
C ILE A 424 -11.84 -11.65 -5.72
N ASN A 425 -11.08 -11.35 -6.78
CA ASN A 425 -10.70 -9.99 -7.16
C ASN A 425 -11.92 -9.10 -7.43
N TYR A 426 -12.93 -9.58 -8.14
CA TYR A 426 -14.13 -8.79 -8.40
C TYR A 426 -14.92 -8.52 -7.12
N MET A 427 -15.05 -9.52 -6.23
CA MET A 427 -15.72 -9.35 -4.95
C MET A 427 -14.95 -8.42 -4.00
N SER A 428 -13.63 -8.58 -3.91
CA SER A 428 -12.76 -7.76 -3.05
C SER A 428 -12.73 -6.33 -3.55
N THR A 429 -12.66 -6.09 -4.86
CA THR A 429 -12.78 -4.76 -5.47
C THR A 429 -14.15 -4.13 -5.20
N ALA A 430 -15.24 -4.91 -5.25
CA ALA A 430 -16.58 -4.43 -4.93
C ALA A 430 -16.68 -3.93 -3.47
N GLN A 431 -16.03 -4.62 -2.54
CA GLN A 431 -15.97 -4.23 -1.13
C GLN A 431 -15.01 -3.07 -0.91
N TYR A 432 -13.85 -3.07 -1.57
CA TYR A 432 -12.83 -2.03 -1.50
C TYR A 432 -13.38 -0.68 -1.95
N LEU A 433 -13.95 -0.60 -3.14
CA LEU A 433 -14.51 0.65 -3.67
C LEU A 433 -15.66 1.13 -2.78
N ASN A 434 -16.54 0.24 -2.34
CA ASN A 434 -17.60 0.57 -1.38
C ASN A 434 -17.06 1.19 -0.08
N LYS A 435 -16.03 0.56 0.51
CA LYS A 435 -15.36 1.04 1.71
C LYS A 435 -14.73 2.42 1.50
N MET A 436 -14.10 2.65 0.34
CA MET A 436 -13.49 3.94 0.00
C MET A 436 -14.51 5.03 -0.28
N ILE A 437 -15.71 4.70 -0.80
CA ILE A 437 -16.85 5.64 -0.92
C ILE A 437 -17.32 6.10 0.46
N ILE A 438 -17.46 5.17 1.41
CA ILE A 438 -17.94 5.47 2.78
C ILE A 438 -16.90 6.29 3.55
N LYS A 439 -15.65 5.82 3.54
CA LYS A 439 -14.58 6.37 4.37
C LYS A 439 -13.23 6.11 3.71
N PRO A 440 -12.78 7.00 2.81
CA PRO A 440 -11.49 6.84 2.16
C PRO A 440 -10.35 6.89 3.17
N SER A 441 -9.33 6.04 2.96
CA SER A 441 -8.15 6.01 3.83
C SER A 441 -7.27 7.24 3.56
N LYS A 442 -6.61 7.77 4.60
CA LYS A 442 -5.68 8.90 4.41
C LYS A 442 -4.52 8.52 3.51
N GLY A 443 -3.99 7.30 3.66
CA GLY A 443 -2.92 6.79 2.82
C GLY A 443 -3.34 6.73 1.35
N GLY A 444 -4.51 6.17 1.06
CA GLY A 444 -5.06 6.12 -0.31
C GLY A 444 -5.24 7.51 -0.93
N LEU A 445 -5.79 8.46 -0.17
CA LEU A 445 -5.96 9.85 -0.63
C LEU A 445 -4.62 10.55 -0.90
N LEU A 446 -3.61 10.35 -0.05
CA LEU A 446 -2.27 10.92 -0.22
C LEU A 446 -1.52 10.25 -1.38
N SER A 447 -1.62 8.93 -1.51
CA SER A 447 -1.00 8.20 -2.63
C SER A 447 -1.54 8.65 -3.98
N ASN A 448 -2.79 9.14 -4.03
CA ASN A 448 -3.33 9.67 -5.25
C ASN A 448 -2.63 10.97 -5.69
N PHE A 449 -1.87 11.70 -4.87
CA PHE A 449 -1.16 12.93 -5.29
C PHE A 449 -0.15 12.68 -6.42
N ILE A 450 0.43 11.49 -6.47
CA ILE A 450 1.36 11.09 -7.53
C ILE A 450 0.67 10.41 -8.72
N ASN A 451 -0.67 10.28 -8.70
CA ASN A 451 -1.45 9.68 -9.77
C ASN A 451 -2.12 10.75 -10.64
N ALA A 452 -2.06 10.55 -11.96
CA ALA A 452 -2.70 11.44 -12.93
C ALA A 452 -4.23 11.30 -12.94
N HIS A 453 -4.78 10.12 -12.64
CA HIS A 453 -6.22 9.88 -12.58
C HIS A 453 -6.79 10.07 -11.17
N PRO A 454 -8.00 10.66 -11.04
CA PRO A 454 -8.74 10.62 -9.78
C PRO A 454 -9.03 9.16 -9.38
N PRO A 455 -9.18 8.86 -8.09
CA PRO A 455 -9.53 7.52 -7.64
C PRO A 455 -10.85 7.03 -8.25
N SER A 456 -10.89 5.78 -8.70
CA SER A 456 -12.05 5.21 -9.39
C SER A 456 -13.35 5.27 -8.57
N TYR A 457 -13.28 5.17 -7.24
CA TYR A 457 -14.45 5.32 -6.38
C TYR A 457 -15.05 6.73 -6.39
N HIS A 458 -14.28 7.78 -6.69
CA HIS A 458 -14.82 9.13 -6.91
C HIS A 458 -15.51 9.23 -8.27
N ARG A 459 -14.82 8.76 -9.32
CA ARG A 459 -15.31 8.77 -10.71
C ARG A 459 -16.61 7.97 -10.87
N ILE A 460 -16.69 6.78 -10.26
CA ILE A 460 -17.89 5.93 -10.27
C ILE A 460 -19.07 6.66 -9.65
N ILE A 461 -18.89 7.30 -8.49
CA ILE A 461 -19.97 8.06 -7.84
C ILE A 461 -20.35 9.28 -8.69
N ALA A 462 -19.39 10.03 -9.23
CA ALA A 462 -19.67 11.18 -10.08
C ALA A 462 -20.44 10.79 -11.37
N SER A 463 -20.13 9.62 -11.94
CA SER A 463 -20.78 9.08 -13.14
C SER A 463 -22.20 8.59 -12.89
N LEU A 464 -22.49 8.09 -11.69
CA LEU A 464 -23.79 7.52 -11.31
C LEU A 464 -24.73 8.53 -10.62
N ASP A 465 -24.19 9.61 -10.02
CA ASP A 465 -24.99 10.63 -9.35
C ASP A 465 -25.84 11.37 -10.38
N GLU A 466 -27.10 11.64 -10.06
CA GLU A 466 -27.98 12.42 -10.93
C GLU A 466 -27.53 13.88 -10.98
N ASN A 467 -27.03 14.40 -9.86
CA ASN A 467 -26.55 15.77 -9.77
C ASN A 467 -25.18 15.90 -10.43
N ASP A 468 -25.00 16.94 -11.22
CA ASP A 468 -23.69 17.26 -11.77
C ASP A 468 -22.76 17.80 -10.69
N ILE A 469 -21.55 17.26 -10.67
CA ILE A 469 -20.45 17.76 -9.87
C ILE A 469 -19.63 18.73 -10.73
N SER A 470 -19.02 19.75 -10.12
CA SER A 470 -18.09 20.61 -10.84
C SER A 470 -16.77 19.86 -11.08
N THR A 471 -16.20 20.01 -12.27
CA THR A 471 -14.99 19.30 -12.69
C THR A 471 -13.80 19.63 -11.79
N THR A 472 -13.71 20.87 -11.33
CA THR A 472 -12.72 21.32 -10.35
C THR A 472 -12.90 20.65 -8.98
N TYR A 473 -14.14 20.45 -8.53
CA TYR A 473 -14.39 19.82 -7.24
C TYR A 473 -14.06 18.34 -7.29
N GLU A 474 -14.43 17.65 -8.37
CA GLU A 474 -14.08 16.25 -8.61
C GLU A 474 -12.56 16.03 -8.66
N ALA A 475 -11.83 16.84 -9.42
CA ALA A 475 -10.37 16.78 -9.51
C ALA A 475 -9.68 16.95 -8.13
N LEU A 476 -10.24 17.79 -7.27
CA LEU A 476 -9.70 18.12 -5.95
C LEU A 476 -10.26 17.24 -4.81
N MET A 477 -11.19 16.32 -5.07
CA MET A 477 -11.76 15.44 -4.03
C MET A 477 -10.69 14.73 -3.19
N PRO A 478 -9.60 14.17 -3.77
CA PRO A 478 -8.55 13.51 -2.99
C PRO A 478 -7.96 14.43 -1.90
N ILE A 479 -7.73 15.70 -2.23
CA ILE A 479 -7.19 16.73 -1.31
C ILE A 479 -8.29 17.15 -0.31
N ILE A 480 -9.49 17.45 -0.80
CA ILE A 480 -10.61 17.93 0.02
C ILE A 480 -10.99 16.90 1.09
N PHE A 481 -10.94 15.61 0.75
CA PHE A 481 -11.36 14.52 1.62
C PHE A 481 -10.31 14.07 2.64
N LEU A 482 -9.07 14.60 2.57
CA LEU A 482 -8.14 14.53 3.71
C LEU A 482 -8.78 15.12 4.98
N ARG A 483 -9.67 16.10 4.81
CA ARG A 483 -10.58 16.57 5.86
C ARG A 483 -11.75 15.60 5.98
N LYS A 484 -11.65 14.66 6.94
CA LYS A 484 -12.69 13.64 7.24
C LYS A 484 -14.14 14.15 7.21
N LYS A 485 -14.42 15.34 7.76
CA LYS A 485 -15.77 15.93 7.78
C LYS A 485 -16.35 16.14 6.37
N LYS A 486 -15.51 16.52 5.40
CA LYS A 486 -15.93 16.73 4.01
C LYS A 486 -16.21 15.40 3.33
N ALA A 487 -15.39 14.38 3.57
CA ALA A 487 -15.63 13.01 3.09
C ALA A 487 -16.93 12.43 3.66
N GLU A 488 -17.14 12.54 4.97
CA GLU A 488 -18.37 12.07 5.66
C GLU A 488 -19.63 12.78 5.12
N ALA A 489 -19.58 14.10 4.93
CA ALA A 489 -20.69 14.85 4.36
C ALA A 489 -21.00 14.44 2.92
N TYR A 490 -19.96 14.15 2.13
CA TYR A 490 -20.11 13.67 0.76
C TYR A 490 -20.72 12.26 0.70
N PHE A 491 -20.26 11.34 1.55
CA PHE A 491 -20.86 10.01 1.71
C PHE A 491 -22.36 10.10 2.03
N VAL A 492 -22.74 10.91 3.03
CA VAL A 492 -24.16 11.07 3.40
C VAL A 492 -24.98 11.61 2.23
N LYS A 493 -24.45 12.58 1.46
CA LYS A 493 -25.11 13.14 0.28
C LYS A 493 -25.29 12.10 -0.84
N THR A 494 -24.34 11.19 -0.99
CA THR A 494 -24.24 10.26 -2.15
C THR A 494 -24.67 8.82 -1.84
N ASP A 495 -25.27 8.56 -0.67
CA ASP A 495 -25.61 7.20 -0.26
C ASP A 495 -26.62 6.53 -1.21
N ALA A 496 -27.56 7.28 -1.79
CA ALA A 496 -28.47 6.75 -2.82
C ALA A 496 -27.70 6.29 -4.08
N THR A 497 -26.72 7.08 -4.54
CA THR A 497 -25.84 6.74 -5.66
C THR A 497 -24.96 5.54 -5.34
N ARG A 498 -24.46 5.44 -4.11
CA ARG A 498 -23.72 4.28 -3.62
C ARG A 498 -24.54 2.99 -3.68
N GLN A 499 -25.85 3.02 -3.38
CA GLN A 499 -26.72 1.85 -3.56
C GLN A 499 -26.81 1.44 -5.04
N LYS A 500 -26.89 2.39 -5.97
CA LYS A 500 -26.85 2.11 -7.41
C LYS A 500 -25.54 1.41 -7.80
N TYR A 501 -24.41 1.87 -7.27
CA TYR A 501 -23.11 1.23 -7.45
C TYR A 501 -23.10 -0.21 -6.92
N MET A 502 -23.55 -0.45 -5.69
CA MET A 502 -23.55 -1.79 -5.10
C MET A 502 -24.40 -2.79 -5.91
N ASN A 503 -25.56 -2.34 -6.39
CA ASN A 503 -26.41 -3.16 -7.26
C ASN A 503 -25.75 -3.45 -8.61
N MET A 504 -25.07 -2.45 -9.19
CA MET A 504 -24.31 -2.59 -10.42
C MET A 504 -23.16 -3.62 -10.26
N ALA A 505 -22.34 -3.47 -9.23
CA ALA A 505 -21.23 -4.38 -8.95
C ALA A 505 -21.72 -5.81 -8.70
N THR A 506 -22.76 -5.97 -7.86
CA THR A 506 -23.37 -7.28 -7.58
C THR A 506 -23.90 -7.94 -8.85
N THR A 507 -24.61 -7.19 -9.69
CA THR A 507 -25.14 -7.71 -10.96
C THR A 507 -24.02 -8.14 -11.91
N LYS A 508 -22.93 -7.38 -11.97
CA LYS A 508 -21.76 -7.70 -12.80
C LYS A 508 -21.10 -8.99 -12.33
N VAL A 509 -20.84 -9.15 -11.03
CA VAL A 509 -20.27 -10.40 -10.47
C VAL A 509 -21.14 -11.59 -10.83
N LYS A 510 -22.46 -11.49 -10.60
CA LYS A 510 -23.41 -12.56 -10.94
C LYS A 510 -23.37 -12.96 -12.41
N LYS A 511 -23.41 -11.98 -13.32
CA LYS A 511 -23.39 -12.25 -14.77
C LYS A 511 -22.04 -12.80 -15.23
N GLN A 512 -20.95 -12.20 -14.78
CA GLN A 512 -19.59 -12.55 -15.21
C GLN A 512 -19.22 -13.99 -14.84
N PHE A 513 -19.58 -14.44 -13.63
CA PHE A 513 -19.21 -15.74 -13.10
C PHE A 513 -20.40 -16.73 -13.03
N LYS A 514 -21.54 -16.38 -13.64
CA LYS A 514 -22.77 -17.19 -13.67
C LYS A 514 -23.24 -17.62 -12.26
N ILE A 515 -23.19 -16.69 -11.31
CA ILE A 515 -23.60 -16.90 -9.92
C ILE A 515 -25.05 -16.46 -9.74
N GLU A 516 -25.90 -17.35 -9.24
CA GLU A 516 -27.29 -17.00 -8.92
C GLU A 516 -27.39 -16.15 -7.65
N ASN A 517 -26.66 -16.52 -6.60
CA ASN A 517 -26.73 -15.91 -5.27
C ASN A 517 -25.33 -15.75 -4.66
N ILE A 518 -24.97 -14.51 -4.31
CA ILE A 518 -23.66 -14.19 -3.71
C ILE A 518 -23.49 -14.84 -2.32
N LYS A 519 -24.60 -15.17 -1.63
CA LYS A 519 -24.54 -15.87 -0.34
C LYS A 519 -23.76 -17.18 -0.44
N ASN A 520 -23.99 -17.97 -1.48
CA ASN A 520 -23.33 -19.27 -1.67
C ASN A 520 -21.82 -19.09 -1.80
N VAL A 521 -21.37 -18.03 -2.48
CA VAL A 521 -19.93 -17.72 -2.60
C VAL A 521 -19.37 -17.23 -1.27
N ALA A 522 -20.11 -16.42 -0.52
CA ALA A 522 -19.69 -15.96 0.81
C ALA A 522 -19.62 -17.11 1.84
N GLU A 523 -20.46 -18.14 1.68
CA GLU A 523 -20.42 -19.40 2.41
C GLU A 523 -19.20 -20.23 2.01
N GLN A 524 -18.94 -20.41 0.70
CA GLN A 524 -17.73 -21.08 0.20
C GLN A 524 -16.46 -20.40 0.74
N LEU A 525 -16.39 -19.07 0.71
CA LEU A 525 -15.28 -18.27 1.25
C LEU A 525 -15.23 -18.24 2.79
N LYS A 526 -16.17 -18.90 3.49
CA LYS A 526 -16.24 -19.01 4.95
C LYS A 526 -16.12 -17.67 5.70
N LEU A 527 -16.61 -16.57 5.13
CA LEU A 527 -16.40 -15.23 5.70
C LEU A 527 -16.97 -15.08 7.13
N LYS A 528 -18.05 -15.80 7.47
CA LYS A 528 -18.61 -15.87 8.83
C LYS A 528 -17.63 -16.51 9.81
N GLU A 529 -16.98 -17.61 9.42
CA GLU A 529 -16.02 -18.33 10.27
C GLU A 529 -14.79 -17.47 10.57
N LYS A 530 -14.36 -16.64 9.61
CA LYS A 530 -13.29 -15.65 9.80
C LYS A 530 -13.66 -14.61 10.88
N LEU A 531 -14.96 -14.36 11.10
CA LEU A 531 -15.48 -13.40 12.08
C LEU A 531 -16.09 -14.06 13.33
N SER A 532 -15.95 -15.38 13.50
CA SER A 532 -16.60 -16.12 14.58
C SER A 532 -16.20 -15.63 15.98
N TYR A 533 -14.96 -15.14 16.13
CA TYR A 533 -14.40 -14.61 17.38
C TYR A 533 -15.12 -13.36 17.91
N LYS A 534 -15.96 -12.72 17.09
CA LYS A 534 -16.77 -11.57 17.47
C LYS A 534 -18.13 -11.97 18.07
N ILE A 535 -18.62 -13.16 17.75
CA ILE A 535 -19.94 -13.62 18.18
C ILE A 535 -19.92 -13.80 19.70
N GLY A 536 -20.97 -13.33 20.36
CA GLY A 536 -21.11 -13.36 21.81
C GLY A 536 -20.49 -12.15 22.55
N LYS A 537 -19.70 -11.31 21.87
CA LYS A 537 -19.09 -10.11 22.48
C LYS A 537 -19.99 -8.88 22.34
N THR A 538 -19.81 -7.91 23.23
CA THR A 538 -20.52 -6.63 23.21
C THR A 538 -19.72 -5.54 22.52
N TYR A 539 -20.43 -4.69 21.79
CA TYR A 539 -19.83 -3.64 20.99
C TYR A 539 -20.68 -2.38 21.07
N ALA A 540 -20.01 -1.23 21.09
CA ALA A 540 -20.61 0.03 20.67
C ALA A 540 -20.54 0.11 19.14
N PHE A 541 -21.64 0.54 18.52
CA PHE A 541 -21.77 0.79 17.09
C PHE A 541 -22.11 2.25 16.84
N LEU A 542 -21.50 2.85 15.83
CA LEU A 542 -21.82 4.18 15.32
C LEU A 542 -22.17 4.07 13.84
N ASN A 543 -23.42 4.36 13.50
CA ASN A 543 -23.86 4.46 12.12
C ASN A 543 -23.25 5.70 11.46
N LEU A 544 -22.43 5.51 10.44
CA LEU A 544 -21.71 6.60 9.77
C LEU A 544 -22.63 7.51 8.94
N LYS A 545 -23.84 7.06 8.60
CA LYS A 545 -24.84 7.82 7.83
C LYS A 545 -25.71 8.67 8.75
N THR A 546 -26.31 8.06 9.77
CA THR A 546 -27.30 8.72 10.64
C THR A 546 -26.67 9.34 11.90
N ASN A 547 -25.43 8.96 12.24
CA ASN A 547 -24.80 9.20 13.54
C ASN A 547 -25.54 8.56 14.73
N GLU A 548 -26.45 7.62 14.45
CA GLU A 548 -27.09 6.80 15.49
C GLU A 548 -26.03 5.93 16.18
N ARG A 549 -26.12 5.84 17.50
CA ARG A 549 -25.26 4.98 18.32
C ARG A 549 -26.09 3.90 18.96
N LEU A 550 -25.50 2.72 19.05
CA LEU A 550 -26.11 1.54 19.66
C LEU A 550 -25.04 0.86 20.49
N PHE A 551 -25.42 0.22 21.59
CA PHE A 551 -24.56 -0.69 22.33
C PHE A 551 -25.30 -2.00 22.47
N GLY A 552 -24.67 -3.11 22.10
CA GLY A 552 -25.34 -4.41 22.08
C GLY A 552 -24.40 -5.59 21.91
N LYS A 553 -24.93 -6.78 22.16
CA LYS A 553 -24.23 -8.06 22.00
C LYS A 553 -24.40 -8.57 20.57
N LEU A 554 -23.32 -8.95 19.90
CA LEU A 554 -23.37 -9.60 18.59
C LEU A 554 -23.82 -11.06 18.77
N GLU A 555 -25.02 -11.40 18.34
CA GLU A 555 -25.55 -12.76 18.47
C GLU A 555 -25.19 -13.66 17.29
N ASP A 556 -25.25 -13.11 16.08
CA ASP A 556 -24.99 -13.89 14.87
C ASP A 556 -24.60 -13.01 13.67
N ILE A 557 -24.06 -13.65 12.64
CA ILE A 557 -23.70 -13.05 11.35
C ILE A 557 -24.40 -13.82 10.24
N PHE A 558 -25.05 -13.09 9.32
CA PHE A 558 -25.79 -13.65 8.19
C PHE A 558 -25.24 -13.16 6.86
N TYR A 559 -25.36 -14.00 5.85
CA TYR A 559 -25.00 -13.67 4.47
C TYR A 559 -26.13 -12.96 3.74
N VAL A 560 -25.78 -12.00 2.90
CA VAL A 560 -26.68 -11.26 2.02
C VAL A 560 -26.20 -11.37 0.59
N ASP A 561 -27.16 -11.36 -0.33
CA ASP A 561 -26.92 -11.39 -1.77
C ASP A 561 -26.42 -10.03 -2.27
N ASN A 562 -25.18 -9.67 -1.89
CA ASN A 562 -24.54 -8.42 -2.23
C ASN A 562 -23.02 -8.56 -2.26
N ALA A 563 -22.39 -8.26 -3.39
CA ALA A 563 -20.93 -8.41 -3.53
C ALA A 563 -20.14 -7.39 -2.70
N SER A 564 -20.64 -6.16 -2.58
CA SER A 564 -19.99 -5.06 -1.84
C SER A 564 -20.19 -5.13 -0.33
N GLU A 565 -21.27 -5.77 0.13
CA GLU A 565 -21.62 -5.91 1.54
C GLU A 565 -22.27 -7.29 1.83
N PRO A 566 -21.51 -8.39 1.73
CA PRO A 566 -22.07 -9.74 1.80
C PRO A 566 -22.54 -10.16 3.20
N LEU A 567 -22.40 -9.30 4.22
CA LEU A 567 -22.64 -9.65 5.63
C LEU A 567 -23.61 -8.68 6.32
N ARG A 568 -24.39 -9.21 7.27
CA ARG A 568 -25.18 -8.47 8.25
C ARG A 568 -24.95 -9.04 9.64
N TYR A 569 -25.03 -8.17 10.65
CA TYR A 569 -24.90 -8.55 12.05
C TYR A 569 -26.28 -8.56 12.71
N LYS A 570 -26.56 -9.62 13.47
CA LYS A 570 -27.67 -9.69 14.41
C LYS A 570 -27.18 -9.23 15.76
N ILE A 571 -27.72 -8.11 16.25
CA ILE A 571 -27.34 -7.58 17.55
C ILE A 571 -28.53 -7.59 18.51
N LYS A 572 -28.30 -8.00 19.75
CA LYS A 572 -29.23 -7.74 20.85
C LYS A 572 -28.86 -6.40 21.47
N VAL A 573 -29.73 -5.40 21.33
CA VAL A 573 -29.49 -4.04 21.82
C VAL A 573 -29.57 -4.04 23.34
N ILE A 574 -28.52 -3.54 23.99
CA ILE A 574 -28.47 -3.33 25.44
C ILE A 574 -28.80 -1.86 25.75
N LEU A 575 -28.18 -0.93 25.02
CA LEU A 575 -28.52 0.49 25.06
C LEU A 575 -28.78 1.03 23.65
N GLY A 576 -29.88 1.76 23.50
CA GLY A 576 -30.32 2.35 22.25
C GLY A 576 -31.73 2.91 22.40
N LYS A 577 -32.38 3.24 21.30
CA LYS A 577 -33.77 3.74 21.31
C LYS A 577 -34.75 2.74 21.93
N ASN A 578 -34.54 1.45 21.68
CA ASN A 578 -35.33 0.34 22.22
C ASN A 578 -34.37 -0.70 22.83
N PRO A 579 -34.23 -0.75 24.17
CA PRO A 579 -33.49 -1.81 24.85
C PRO A 579 -34.11 -3.20 24.61
N ASP A 580 -33.28 -4.25 24.62
CA ASP A 580 -33.62 -5.67 24.38
C ASP A 580 -34.18 -6.01 22.99
N GLU A 581 -34.28 -5.05 22.07
CA GLU A 581 -34.62 -5.30 20.67
C GLU A 581 -33.51 -6.09 19.96
N ILE A 582 -33.89 -7.10 19.17
CA ILE A 582 -33.01 -7.75 18.20
C ILE A 582 -33.01 -6.90 16.92
N LYS A 583 -31.86 -6.31 16.58
CA LYS A 583 -31.70 -5.44 15.41
C LYS A 583 -30.71 -6.06 14.43
N ILE A 584 -31.04 -6.03 13.14
CA ILE A 584 -30.12 -6.41 12.06
C ILE A 584 -29.41 -5.15 11.56
N ILE A 585 -28.10 -5.10 11.69
CA ILE A 585 -27.28 -3.96 11.26
C ILE A 585 -26.29 -4.35 10.16
N ASN A 586 -25.86 -3.34 9.41
CA ASN A 586 -24.87 -3.49 8.35
C ASN A 586 -23.47 -3.09 8.85
N PRO A 587 -22.53 -4.04 9.03
CA PRO A 587 -21.21 -3.73 9.57
C PRO A 587 -20.38 -2.78 8.68
N PHE A 588 -20.64 -2.71 7.38
CA PHE A 588 -19.86 -1.88 6.46
C PHE A 588 -20.09 -0.37 6.64
N ILE A 589 -21.27 0.03 7.14
CA ILE A 589 -21.62 1.43 7.45
C ILE A 589 -21.61 1.75 8.95
N HIS A 590 -21.27 0.78 9.80
CA HIS A 590 -21.15 0.97 11.24
C HIS A 590 -19.68 0.92 11.64
N LYS A 591 -19.22 1.95 12.35
CA LYS A 591 -17.98 1.85 13.10
C LYS A 591 -18.27 1.08 14.38
N GLU A 592 -17.60 -0.05 14.57
CA GLU A 592 -17.69 -0.84 15.80
C GLU A 592 -16.53 -0.52 16.75
N MET A 593 -16.76 -0.70 18.05
CA MET A 593 -15.74 -0.61 19.09
C MET A 593 -16.09 -1.63 20.19
N PRO A 594 -15.23 -2.62 20.47
CA PRO A 594 -15.47 -3.60 21.52
C PRO A 594 -15.52 -2.89 22.87
N LEU A 595 -16.54 -3.21 23.67
CA LEU A 595 -16.76 -2.69 25.01
C LEU A 595 -17.63 -3.69 25.78
N THR A 596 -17.26 -4.00 27.01
CA THR A 596 -18.04 -4.90 27.88
C THR A 596 -18.12 -4.30 29.29
N TYR A 597 -19.31 -4.35 29.89
CA TYR A 597 -19.50 -3.88 31.26
C TYR A 597 -18.69 -4.70 32.26
N GLY A 598 -18.13 -4.02 33.24
CA GLY A 598 -17.38 -4.65 34.33
C GLY A 598 -15.94 -5.02 33.99
N GLU A 599 -15.56 -5.00 32.71
CA GLU A 599 -14.19 -5.29 32.25
C GLU A 599 -13.22 -4.13 32.50
N HIS A 600 -11.92 -4.47 32.55
CA HIS A 600 -10.82 -3.59 32.90
C HIS A 600 -9.98 -3.19 31.69
N TYR A 601 -9.71 -1.89 31.58
CA TYR A 601 -9.03 -1.28 30.44
C TYR A 601 -7.86 -0.43 30.95
N LYS A 602 -6.65 -0.64 30.39
CA LYS A 602 -5.46 0.16 30.76
C LYS A 602 -5.33 1.41 29.90
N TYR A 603 -5.42 2.57 30.52
CA TYR A 603 -5.11 3.85 29.89
C TYR A 603 -3.79 4.43 30.39
N ARG A 604 -3.07 5.10 29.49
CA ARG A 604 -1.71 5.62 29.78
C ARG A 604 -1.67 6.65 30.91
N LYS A 605 -2.66 7.54 31.03
CA LYS A 605 -2.65 8.62 32.04
C LYS A 605 -3.50 8.27 33.25
N GLU A 606 -4.62 7.62 33.00
CA GLU A 606 -5.67 7.40 33.97
C GLU A 606 -5.48 6.09 34.77
N GLY A 607 -4.62 5.18 34.29
CA GLY A 607 -4.35 3.89 34.92
C GLY A 607 -5.32 2.80 34.47
N ILE A 608 -5.57 1.83 35.34
CA ILE A 608 -6.57 0.78 35.10
C ILE A 608 -7.94 1.32 35.45
N LEU A 609 -8.85 1.17 34.50
CA LEU A 609 -10.19 1.71 34.54
C LEU A 609 -11.19 0.59 34.31
N ARG A 610 -12.20 0.49 35.18
CA ARG A 610 -13.29 -0.48 35.04
C ARG A 610 -14.49 0.15 34.36
N LEU A 611 -15.02 -0.45 33.30
CA LEU A 611 -16.16 0.11 32.58
C LEU A 611 -17.45 -0.08 33.40
N ARG A 612 -18.01 1.03 33.90
CA ARG A 612 -19.22 1.02 34.73
C ARG A 612 -20.48 1.27 33.91
N ASN A 613 -20.45 2.31 33.07
CA ASN A 613 -21.62 2.74 32.33
C ASN A 613 -21.24 3.26 30.93
N ILE A 614 -22.20 3.28 30.01
CA ILE A 614 -22.08 3.86 28.68
C ILE A 614 -23.26 4.80 28.46
N GLU A 615 -22.98 6.06 28.18
CA GLU A 615 -23.99 7.07 27.85
C GLU A 615 -23.87 7.43 26.36
N LEU A 616 -24.77 6.90 25.53
CA LEU A 616 -24.68 7.05 24.07
C LEU A 616 -24.96 8.49 23.58
N ASP A 617 -25.78 9.25 24.31
CA ASP A 617 -26.20 10.60 23.94
C ASP A 617 -25.48 11.72 24.72
N ALA A 618 -24.71 11.37 25.76
CA ALA A 618 -24.01 12.36 26.58
C ALA A 618 -22.88 13.04 25.81
N VAL A 619 -22.85 14.37 25.86
CA VAL A 619 -21.82 15.18 25.19
C VAL A 619 -20.57 15.27 26.08
N TYR A 620 -19.43 14.81 25.56
CA TYR A 620 -18.12 15.00 26.18
C TYR A 620 -17.60 16.43 26.06
N PHE A 621 -17.48 17.14 27.18
CA PHE A 621 -16.79 18.44 27.27
C PHE A 621 -15.35 18.25 27.76
N LYS A 622 -14.37 18.70 26.96
CA LYS A 622 -12.97 18.71 27.39
C LYS A 622 -12.73 19.95 28.25
N ASN A 623 -12.47 19.78 29.55
CA ASN A 623 -12.06 20.80 30.54
C ASN A 623 -12.54 22.24 30.25
N GLY A 624 -13.79 22.56 30.60
CA GLY A 624 -14.31 23.93 30.77
C GLY A 624 -14.42 24.83 29.53
N LYS A 625 -13.70 24.56 28.44
CA LYS A 625 -13.70 25.39 27.23
C LYS A 625 -14.57 24.77 26.16
N ASN A 626 -15.83 25.21 26.07
CA ASN A 626 -16.71 25.26 24.87
C ASN A 626 -18.21 25.13 25.23
N LYS A 627 -18.75 26.00 26.10
CA LYS A 627 -20.21 26.07 26.32
C LYS A 627 -20.98 26.83 25.21
N LYS A 628 -20.30 27.48 24.25
CA LYS A 628 -20.92 28.29 23.17
C LYS A 628 -20.65 27.73 21.75
N LYS A 629 -20.99 26.47 21.44
CA LYS A 629 -20.96 25.96 20.05
C LYS A 629 -22.31 25.31 19.71
N SER A 630 -22.77 25.52 18.47
CA SER A 630 -24.09 25.11 17.98
C SER A 630 -24.40 23.61 18.17
N SER A 631 -25.69 23.26 18.28
CA SER A 631 -26.16 21.88 18.56
C SER A 631 -25.59 20.82 17.59
N GLN A 632 -25.31 21.20 16.34
CA GLN A 632 -24.71 20.32 15.33
C GLN A 632 -23.21 20.03 15.58
N TYR A 633 -22.48 20.92 16.28
CA TYR A 633 -21.11 20.68 16.72
C TYR A 633 -21.04 19.71 17.92
N LEU A 634 -22.09 19.65 18.74
CA LEU A 634 -22.17 18.85 19.96
C LEU A 634 -22.39 17.35 19.68
N LYS A 635 -23.11 16.98 18.61
CA LYS A 635 -23.31 15.57 18.16
C LYS A 635 -22.01 14.78 17.90
N LYS A 636 -20.89 15.47 17.65
CA LYS A 636 -19.57 14.84 17.47
C LYS A 636 -18.93 14.37 18.79
N TYR A 637 -19.41 14.91 19.90
CA TYR A 637 -18.93 14.59 21.24
C TYR A 637 -19.91 13.70 21.99
N THR A 638 -21.00 13.26 21.36
CA THR A 638 -21.95 12.34 22.00
C THR A 638 -21.39 10.92 22.06
N GLY A 639 -21.69 10.19 23.13
CA GLY A 639 -21.17 8.86 23.40
C GLY A 639 -19.98 8.90 24.34
N VAL A 640 -20.21 8.60 25.62
CA VAL A 640 -19.21 8.59 26.67
C VAL A 640 -19.26 7.23 27.38
N ALA A 641 -18.10 6.59 27.48
CA ALA A 641 -17.90 5.48 28.40
C ALA A 641 -17.47 6.05 29.75
N ILE A 642 -18.19 5.67 30.80
CA ILE A 642 -17.92 6.07 32.18
C ILE A 642 -17.16 4.93 32.83
N PHE A 643 -15.96 5.25 33.26
CA PHE A 643 -15.08 4.34 33.93
C PHE A 643 -14.93 4.72 35.39
N GLU A 644 -14.70 3.70 36.21
CA GLU A 644 -14.27 3.85 37.59
C GLU A 644 -12.77 3.60 37.68
N LYS A 645 -12.05 4.48 38.36
CA LYS A 645 -10.62 4.31 38.59
C LYS A 645 -10.39 3.36 39.75
N ILE A 646 -9.57 2.34 39.54
CA ILE A 646 -9.19 1.42 40.61
C ILE A 646 -7.98 1.99 41.36
N SER A 647 -8.17 2.29 42.64
CA SER A 647 -7.12 2.71 43.58
C SER A 647 -6.58 1.48 44.32
N ASN A 648 -5.28 1.50 44.66
CA ASN A 648 -4.64 0.45 45.47
C ASN A 648 -4.92 0.59 46.98
N ASN A 649 -5.58 1.66 47.43
CA ASN A 649 -5.79 1.91 48.86
C ASN A 649 -7.27 1.75 49.23
N ASN A 650 -7.52 0.88 50.21
CA ASN A 650 -8.82 0.53 50.81
C ASN A 650 -9.43 1.64 51.71
N GLU A 651 -9.13 2.91 51.49
CA GLU A 651 -9.68 3.99 52.34
C GLU A 651 -10.29 5.12 51.49
N ASP A 652 -11.58 5.36 51.78
CA ASP A 652 -12.46 6.44 51.33
C ASP A 652 -12.65 6.66 49.82
N SER A 653 -13.65 5.95 49.30
CA SER A 653 -14.20 6.05 47.96
C SER A 653 -14.97 7.37 47.73
N THR A 654 -14.27 8.43 47.32
CA THR A 654 -14.85 9.26 46.25
C THR A 654 -14.56 8.56 44.93
N LEU A 655 -15.59 7.95 44.33
CA LEU A 655 -15.54 7.33 43.01
C LEU A 655 -15.02 8.35 41.98
N ASP A 656 -13.73 8.32 41.68
CA ASP A 656 -13.13 9.14 40.63
C ASP A 656 -13.63 8.63 39.27
N GLU A 657 -14.78 9.14 38.83
CA GLU A 657 -15.38 8.79 37.55
C GLU A 657 -14.58 9.42 36.40
N VAL A 658 -14.04 8.56 35.54
CA VAL A 658 -13.32 8.97 34.34
C VAL A 658 -14.22 8.82 33.12
N LYS A 659 -14.55 9.95 32.50
CA LYS A 659 -15.38 9.99 31.28
C LYS A 659 -14.50 9.96 30.04
N ILE A 660 -14.66 8.94 29.20
CA ILE A 660 -13.89 8.78 27.95
C ILE A 660 -14.83 8.78 26.74
N PRO A 661 -14.58 9.64 25.73
CA PRO A 661 -15.44 9.70 24.56
C PRO A 661 -15.27 8.48 23.65
N ILE A 662 -16.38 7.88 23.26
CA ILE A 662 -16.45 6.74 22.34
C ILE A 662 -16.25 7.24 20.90
N PHE A 663 -15.50 6.50 20.08
CA PHE A 663 -15.19 6.81 18.67
C PHE A 663 -14.36 8.08 18.37
N LYS A 664 -13.89 8.84 19.37
CA LYS A 664 -13.16 10.10 19.18
C LYS A 664 -11.63 9.93 19.22
N LYS A 665 -10.98 10.10 18.06
CA LYS A 665 -9.52 10.28 17.80
C LYS A 665 -8.53 9.22 18.34
N ARG A 666 -8.81 8.53 19.44
CA ARG A 666 -8.01 7.39 19.95
C ARG A 666 -8.81 6.12 19.77
N ASN A 667 -8.14 5.06 19.32
CA ASN A 667 -8.69 3.72 19.47
C ASN A 667 -8.63 3.35 20.96
N MET A 668 -9.60 2.57 21.42
CA MET A 668 -9.59 2.13 22.81
C MET A 668 -8.62 0.95 22.99
N PRO A 669 -7.95 0.85 24.15
CA PRO A 669 -7.19 -0.35 24.50
C PRO A 669 -8.12 -1.56 24.56
N LYS A 670 -7.56 -2.76 24.42
CA LYS A 670 -8.27 -4.00 24.69
C LYS A 670 -8.50 -4.16 26.20
N SER A 671 -9.57 -4.86 26.56
CA SER A 671 -9.78 -5.25 27.94
C SER A 671 -8.83 -6.37 28.34
N TYR A 672 -8.49 -6.44 29.63
CA TYR A 672 -7.67 -7.53 30.13
C TYR A 672 -8.40 -8.87 30.07
N GLU A 673 -9.69 -8.89 30.36
CA GLU A 673 -10.54 -10.09 30.29
C GLU A 673 -10.63 -10.67 28.87
N GLU A 674 -10.33 -9.87 27.85
CA GLU A 674 -10.22 -10.42 26.50
C GLU A 674 -9.08 -11.47 26.41
N LEU A 675 -8.05 -11.40 27.27
CA LEU A 675 -7.03 -12.45 27.42
C LEU A 675 -7.60 -13.76 27.99
N GLU A 676 -8.62 -13.71 28.85
CA GLU A 676 -9.32 -14.92 29.30
C GLU A 676 -10.22 -15.47 28.20
N SER A 677 -10.86 -14.58 27.40
CA SER A 677 -11.79 -14.97 26.34
C SER A 677 -11.16 -15.83 25.24
N ILE A 678 -9.83 -15.82 25.16
CA ILE A 678 -9.02 -16.59 24.21
C ILE A 678 -8.35 -17.81 24.87
N LYS A 679 -8.78 -18.21 26.07
CA LYS A 679 -8.37 -19.46 26.70
C LYS A 679 -8.59 -20.62 25.72
N GLY A 680 -7.57 -21.44 25.56
CA GLY A 680 -7.54 -22.54 24.60
C GLY A 680 -7.15 -22.15 23.17
N GLU A 681 -6.98 -20.86 22.86
CA GLU A 681 -6.41 -20.44 21.57
C GLU A 681 -4.89 -20.61 21.51
N HIS A 682 -4.38 -20.64 20.28
CA HIS A 682 -2.94 -20.68 20.01
C HIS A 682 -2.27 -19.34 20.27
N ILE A 683 -1.15 -19.41 20.98
CA ILE A 683 -0.23 -18.31 21.21
C ILE A 683 1.07 -18.65 20.50
N PHE A 684 1.64 -17.64 19.85
CA PHE A 684 2.93 -17.73 19.19
C PHE A 684 3.97 -16.97 19.99
N LEU A 685 4.87 -17.70 20.63
CA LEU A 685 6.02 -17.11 21.32
C LEU A 685 7.15 -16.90 20.31
N LYS A 686 7.52 -15.65 20.04
CA LYS A 686 8.67 -15.33 19.19
C LYS A 686 9.95 -15.53 20.00
N LYS A 687 10.73 -16.56 19.67
CA LYS A 687 12.00 -16.92 20.34
C LYS A 687 13.07 -17.20 19.29
N GLN A 688 14.23 -16.57 19.45
CA GLN A 688 15.38 -16.74 18.54
C GLN A 688 15.01 -16.63 17.05
N GLY A 689 14.24 -15.60 16.69
CA GLY A 689 13.89 -15.37 15.28
C GLY A 689 12.89 -16.37 14.68
N THR A 690 12.43 -17.33 15.48
CA THR A 690 11.42 -18.32 15.12
C THR A 690 10.21 -18.17 16.02
N TYR A 691 9.20 -18.99 15.81
CA TYR A 691 8.03 -19.06 16.67
C TYR A 691 7.95 -20.42 17.35
N GLN A 692 7.35 -20.43 18.52
CA GLN A 692 6.95 -21.64 19.21
C GLN A 692 5.45 -21.55 19.44
N MET A 693 4.73 -22.62 19.12
CA MET A 693 3.27 -22.66 19.22
C MET A 693 2.87 -23.29 20.55
N TYR A 694 2.17 -22.50 21.36
CA TYR A 694 1.61 -22.93 22.63
C TYR A 694 0.09 -22.79 22.60
N LYS A 695 -0.57 -23.46 23.53
CA LYS A 695 -1.98 -23.25 23.85
C LYS A 695 -2.09 -22.49 25.16
N LEU A 696 -2.93 -21.45 25.19
CA LEU A 696 -3.23 -20.75 26.43
C LEU A 696 -4.10 -21.63 27.32
N ASP A 697 -3.61 -21.99 28.51
CA ASP A 697 -4.38 -22.78 29.47
C ASP A 697 -5.08 -21.90 30.50
N GLU A 698 -4.38 -20.95 31.10
CA GLU A 698 -4.94 -20.09 32.13
C GLU A 698 -4.30 -18.69 32.10
N VAL A 699 -5.08 -17.69 32.49
CA VAL A 699 -4.62 -16.32 32.75
C VAL A 699 -4.89 -16.02 34.21
N ILE A 700 -3.85 -15.70 34.97
CA ILE A 700 -3.94 -15.39 36.40
C ILE A 700 -3.69 -13.90 36.58
N PHE A 701 -4.72 -13.13 36.93
CA PHE A 701 -4.57 -11.71 37.25
C PHE A 701 -4.11 -11.53 38.70
N LYS A 702 -3.08 -10.70 38.90
CA LYS A 702 -2.53 -10.31 40.21
C LYS A 702 -2.91 -8.85 40.51
N GLU A 703 -3.14 -8.53 41.78
CA GLU A 703 -3.38 -7.17 42.31
C GLU A 703 -4.28 -6.29 41.42
N ASN A 704 -5.61 -6.46 41.43
CA ASN A 704 -6.55 -5.59 40.71
C ASN A 704 -6.25 -5.42 39.20
N TYR A 705 -5.81 -6.49 38.51
CA TYR A 705 -5.44 -6.49 37.09
C TYR A 705 -4.18 -5.64 36.76
N LEU A 706 -3.38 -5.25 37.76
CA LEU A 706 -2.11 -4.54 37.56
C LEU A 706 -1.07 -5.39 36.85
N ASP A 707 -1.01 -6.67 37.20
CA ASP A 707 -0.16 -7.68 36.56
C ASP A 707 -0.96 -8.94 36.21
N TYR A 708 -0.46 -9.75 35.29
CA TYR A 708 -1.06 -11.04 34.94
C TYR A 708 -0.02 -12.05 34.51
N THR A 709 -0.31 -13.31 34.76
CA THR A 709 0.55 -14.44 34.42
C THR A 709 -0.17 -15.36 33.45
N LEU A 710 0.50 -15.77 32.37
CA LEU A 710 -0.06 -16.65 31.34
C LEU A 710 0.50 -18.06 31.50
N LYS A 711 -0.36 -19.04 31.80
CA LYS A 711 0.04 -20.45 31.77
C LYS A 711 -0.13 -20.99 30.35
N LEU A 712 0.98 -21.47 29.80
CA LEU A 712 1.06 -21.98 28.43
C LEU A 712 1.37 -23.47 28.45
N VAL A 713 0.66 -24.24 27.63
CA VAL A 713 0.89 -25.68 27.45
C VAL A 713 1.42 -25.93 26.03
N PRO A 714 2.46 -26.76 25.85
CA PRO A 714 2.95 -27.14 24.53
C PRO A 714 1.83 -27.78 23.67
N THR A 715 1.82 -27.47 22.37
CA THR A 715 0.74 -27.93 21.48
C THR A 715 0.84 -29.42 21.12
N GLU A 716 2.04 -30.03 21.19
CA GLU A 716 2.25 -31.48 21.07
C GLU A 716 3.24 -31.99 22.13
N LYS A 717 2.91 -33.14 22.76
CA LYS A 717 3.90 -33.99 23.44
C LYS A 717 4.54 -34.85 22.35
N ASN A 718 5.86 -34.70 22.13
CA ASN A 718 6.58 -35.64 21.27
C ASN A 718 6.51 -37.03 21.91
N GLU A 719 5.89 -38.01 21.25
CA GLU A 719 5.83 -39.41 21.71
C GLU A 719 7.21 -40.12 21.70
N THR A 720 8.28 -39.44 21.27
CA THR A 720 9.64 -40.00 21.20
C THR A 720 10.63 -39.43 22.23
N GLU A 721 10.21 -38.51 23.11
CA GLU A 721 11.03 -38.13 24.26
C GLU A 721 10.61 -38.96 25.47
N LYS A 722 11.35 -40.06 25.69
CA LYS A 722 11.27 -40.87 26.90
C LYS A 722 11.34 -39.97 28.12
N VAL A 723 10.24 -40.00 28.88
CA VAL A 723 10.13 -39.83 30.34
C VAL A 723 11.47 -39.56 31.02
N ASN A 724 11.76 -38.28 31.25
CA ASN A 724 12.46 -37.78 32.43
C ASN A 724 12.10 -36.29 32.57
N GLU A 725 11.52 -35.97 33.73
CA GLU A 725 11.11 -34.63 34.19
C GLU A 725 10.07 -33.88 33.35
N VAL A 726 8.84 -33.91 33.87
CA VAL A 726 7.73 -33.04 33.48
C VAL A 726 8.07 -31.60 33.86
N GLU A 727 8.81 -30.89 33.00
CA GLU A 727 8.67 -29.43 32.92
C GLU A 727 7.35 -29.14 32.18
N THR A 728 6.25 -29.13 32.93
CA THR A 728 5.21 -28.15 32.63
C THR A 728 5.90 -26.79 32.71
N ASN A 729 6.37 -26.29 31.57
CA ASN A 729 6.97 -24.96 31.49
C ASN A 729 5.87 -23.94 31.79
N GLU A 730 5.55 -23.76 33.07
CA GLU A 730 4.80 -22.65 33.60
C GLU A 730 5.65 -21.41 33.37
N PHE A 731 5.42 -20.75 32.24
CA PHE A 731 6.09 -19.49 31.99
C PHE A 731 5.38 -18.40 32.80
N GLU A 732 5.89 -18.12 34.01
CA GLU A 732 5.50 -16.93 34.73
C GLU A 732 6.06 -15.69 34.04
N PHE A 733 5.22 -15.03 33.24
CA PHE A 733 5.61 -13.78 32.60
C PHE A 733 5.07 -12.58 33.40
N SER A 734 5.96 -11.77 33.97
CA SER A 734 5.61 -10.43 34.45
C SER A 734 5.61 -9.45 33.27
N LYS A 735 4.59 -8.59 33.25
CA LYS A 735 4.26 -7.65 32.18
C LYS A 735 5.39 -6.74 31.70
N ASP A 736 6.27 -6.29 32.60
CA ASP A 736 7.35 -5.37 32.24
C ASP A 736 8.42 -6.00 31.33
N ASN A 737 8.43 -7.33 31.21
CA ASN A 737 9.38 -8.08 30.41
C ASN A 737 8.83 -8.57 29.07
N LEU A 738 7.57 -8.28 28.73
CA LEU A 738 6.94 -8.78 27.51
C LEU A 738 6.31 -7.69 26.63
N VAL A 739 6.27 -7.98 25.34
CA VAL A 739 5.41 -7.30 24.37
C VAL A 739 4.38 -8.31 23.86
N ILE A 740 3.12 -8.08 24.16
CA ILE A 740 2.00 -8.94 23.77
C ILE A 740 1.20 -8.23 22.69
N LYS A 741 1.31 -8.73 21.45
CA LYS A 741 0.61 -8.20 20.28
C LYS A 741 -0.59 -9.09 19.97
N HIS A 742 -1.72 -8.46 19.68
CA HIS A 742 -2.93 -9.14 19.23
C HIS A 742 -3.38 -8.58 17.89
N GLY A 743 -3.53 -9.46 16.92
CA GLY A 743 -4.02 -9.08 15.59
C GLY A 743 -3.72 -10.15 14.57
N ASP A 744 -3.78 -9.73 13.30
CA ASP A 744 -3.34 -10.52 12.16
C ASP A 744 -1.96 -11.14 12.41
N PHE A 745 -1.85 -12.45 12.25
CA PHE A 745 -0.59 -13.16 12.40
C PHE A 745 -0.12 -13.69 11.06
N TYR A 746 1.10 -13.34 10.72
CA TYR A 746 1.82 -13.91 9.60
C TYR A 746 3.28 -14.10 9.98
N PHE A 747 3.92 -15.06 9.34
CA PHE A 747 5.34 -15.31 9.47
C PHE A 747 5.92 -15.84 8.17
N ASN A 748 7.21 -15.60 7.97
CA ASN A 748 7.91 -16.01 6.76
C ASN A 748 8.37 -17.46 6.90
N PHE A 749 8.19 -18.24 5.84
CA PHE A 749 8.81 -19.55 5.67
C PHE A 749 10.24 -19.34 5.16
N HIS A 750 11.21 -19.68 6.00
CA HIS A 750 12.62 -19.47 5.71
C HIS A 750 13.29 -20.70 5.11
N ASN A 751 12.74 -21.90 5.32
CA ASN A 751 13.27 -23.16 4.80
C ASN A 751 14.74 -23.39 5.21
N ASP A 752 15.11 -23.01 6.42
CA ASP A 752 16.46 -23.23 6.98
C ASP A 752 16.41 -24.16 8.20
N GLU A 753 17.53 -24.79 8.54
CA GLU A 753 17.62 -25.75 9.66
C GLU A 753 17.07 -25.21 10.99
N ALA A 754 17.19 -23.89 11.23
CA ALA A 754 16.76 -23.28 12.49
C ALA A 754 15.23 -23.13 12.59
N THR A 755 14.56 -22.96 11.45
CA THR A 755 13.10 -22.74 11.35
C THR A 755 12.34 -23.99 10.97
N GLN A 756 13.02 -24.96 10.35
CA GLN A 756 12.43 -26.17 9.79
C GLN A 756 11.56 -26.95 10.78
N LYS A 757 12.01 -27.10 12.04
CA LYS A 757 11.23 -27.77 13.08
C LYS A 757 9.88 -27.09 13.31
N PHE A 758 9.88 -25.77 13.54
CA PHE A 758 8.64 -25.02 13.74
C PHE A 758 7.75 -25.04 12.49
N GLU A 759 8.32 -24.86 11.30
CA GLU A 759 7.57 -24.91 10.05
C GLU A 759 6.88 -26.27 9.86
N ASP A 760 7.61 -27.37 10.06
CA ASP A 760 7.06 -28.73 9.92
C ASP A 760 6.02 -29.04 11.00
N ASP A 761 6.28 -28.67 12.26
CA ASP A 761 5.34 -28.83 13.37
C ASP A 761 4.06 -28.01 13.13
N PHE A 762 4.20 -26.78 12.63
CA PHE A 762 3.08 -25.93 12.24
C PHE A 762 2.24 -26.59 11.13
N LEU A 763 2.88 -27.05 10.05
CA LEU A 763 2.21 -27.69 8.93
C LEU A 763 1.47 -28.96 9.37
N LYS A 764 2.14 -29.86 10.11
CA LYS A 764 1.56 -31.11 10.63
C LYS A 764 0.36 -30.82 11.55
N TYR A 765 0.49 -29.83 12.42
CA TYR A 765 -0.59 -29.43 13.33
C TYR A 765 -1.83 -28.96 12.56
N TYR A 766 -1.65 -28.07 11.58
CA TYR A 766 -2.74 -27.53 10.78
C TYR A 766 -3.43 -28.60 9.93
N ALA A 767 -2.66 -29.55 9.38
CA ALA A 767 -3.20 -30.70 8.68
C ALA A 767 -4.03 -31.61 9.61
N LYS A 768 -3.46 -32.00 10.76
CA LYS A 768 -4.11 -32.89 11.75
C LYS A 768 -5.44 -32.34 12.26
N HIS A 769 -5.51 -31.01 12.48
CA HIS A 769 -6.71 -30.35 13.01
C HIS A 769 -7.63 -29.79 11.92
N LYS A 770 -7.29 -29.97 10.63
CA LYS A 770 -8.06 -29.48 9.48
C LYS A 770 -8.39 -27.98 9.57
N LEU A 771 -7.38 -27.20 9.96
CA LEU A 771 -7.49 -25.74 10.11
C LEU A 771 -7.23 -25.04 8.79
N ASP A 772 -7.95 -23.94 8.53
CA ASP A 772 -7.72 -23.10 7.36
C ASP A 772 -6.47 -22.24 7.54
N VAL A 773 -5.66 -22.14 6.48
CA VAL A 773 -4.42 -21.36 6.44
C VAL A 773 -4.24 -20.75 5.05
N VAL A 774 -3.68 -19.54 5.00
CA VAL A 774 -3.36 -18.85 3.76
C VAL A 774 -1.87 -18.91 3.52
N PHE A 775 -1.47 -19.46 2.38
CA PHE A 775 -0.09 -19.46 1.89
C PHE A 775 0.08 -18.38 0.85
N ILE A 776 1.13 -17.58 0.99
CA ILE A 776 1.60 -16.62 0.00
C ILE A 776 2.86 -17.21 -0.62
N LEU A 777 2.81 -17.44 -1.92
CA LEU A 777 3.89 -18.03 -2.71
C LEU A 777 4.78 -16.96 -3.32
N LYS A 778 6.02 -17.34 -3.62
CA LYS A 778 7.02 -16.52 -4.33
C LYS A 778 6.69 -16.42 -5.83
N LYS A 779 5.51 -15.87 -6.15
CA LYS A 779 4.96 -15.74 -7.51
C LYS A 779 4.40 -14.35 -7.75
N ALA A 780 4.40 -13.91 -9.01
CA ALA A 780 3.84 -12.62 -9.42
C ALA A 780 2.30 -12.63 -9.52
N VAL A 781 1.70 -13.80 -9.78
CA VAL A 781 0.24 -13.97 -9.91
C VAL A 781 -0.17 -15.28 -9.24
N ASN A 782 -1.44 -15.38 -8.84
CA ASN A 782 -1.98 -16.53 -8.10
C ASN A 782 -1.12 -16.91 -6.87
N ALA A 783 -0.52 -15.90 -6.23
CA ALA A 783 0.40 -16.11 -5.12
C ALA A 783 -0.32 -16.55 -3.84
N GLU A 784 -1.58 -16.14 -3.65
CA GLU A 784 -2.36 -16.46 -2.46
C GLU A 784 -3.15 -17.76 -2.66
N ILE A 785 -2.99 -18.71 -1.73
CA ILE A 785 -3.73 -19.97 -1.67
C ILE A 785 -4.34 -20.10 -0.27
N ASP A 786 -5.68 -20.03 -0.19
CA ASP A 786 -6.48 -20.20 1.03
C ASP A 786 -7.10 -21.60 1.06
N GLY A 787 -6.77 -22.41 2.06
CA GLY A 787 -7.31 -23.77 2.16
C GLY A 787 -6.85 -24.58 3.36
N LYS A 788 -7.15 -25.88 3.30
CA LYS A 788 -6.76 -26.88 4.29
C LYS A 788 -5.69 -27.80 3.73
N ILE A 789 -4.74 -28.18 4.56
CA ILE A 789 -3.71 -29.15 4.20
C ILE A 789 -4.32 -30.55 4.27
N GLU A 790 -4.21 -31.31 3.16
CA GLU A 790 -4.71 -32.68 3.06
C GLU A 790 -3.60 -33.70 3.31
N ASN A 791 -2.49 -33.59 2.56
CA ASN A 791 -1.40 -34.57 2.57
C ASN A 791 -0.02 -33.91 2.41
N PHE A 792 1.04 -34.65 2.74
CA PHE A 792 2.43 -34.25 2.56
C PHE A 792 3.17 -35.24 1.66
N GLU A 793 4.06 -34.74 0.81
CA GLU A 793 5.13 -35.54 0.20
C GLU A 793 6.43 -35.29 0.97
N TYR A 794 7.19 -36.36 1.22
CA TYR A 794 8.45 -36.30 1.93
C TYR A 794 9.62 -36.54 0.99
N ASN A 795 10.70 -35.79 1.19
CA ASN A 795 12.01 -36.06 0.60
C ASN A 795 13.06 -36.08 1.71
N GLU A 796 13.86 -37.15 1.79
CA GLU A 796 14.87 -37.35 2.84
C GLU A 796 14.33 -37.19 4.28
N GLY A 797 13.06 -37.56 4.51
CA GLY A 797 12.40 -37.46 5.83
C GLY A 797 11.81 -36.08 6.15
N ASN A 798 12.02 -35.07 5.30
CA ASN A 798 11.49 -33.72 5.47
C ASN A 798 10.29 -33.47 4.53
N ILE A 799 9.36 -32.60 4.94
CA ILE A 799 8.22 -32.23 4.09
C ILE A 799 8.76 -31.43 2.88
N SER A 800 8.63 -32.00 1.68
CA SER A 800 9.06 -31.35 0.44
C SER A 800 7.90 -30.67 -0.28
N LYS A 801 6.71 -31.29 -0.28
CA LYS A 801 5.51 -30.72 -0.88
C LYS A 801 4.29 -30.87 0.01
N ILE A 802 3.36 -29.95 -0.16
CA ILE A 802 2.13 -29.84 0.62
C ILE A 802 0.95 -29.88 -0.36
N SER A 803 0.03 -30.81 -0.16
CA SER A 803 -1.24 -30.87 -0.88
C SER A 803 -2.29 -30.08 -0.13
N ILE A 804 -2.88 -29.08 -0.78
CA ILE A 804 -3.88 -28.18 -0.18
C ILE A 804 -5.17 -28.27 -0.97
N LYS A 805 -6.29 -28.38 -0.26
CA LYS A 805 -7.61 -28.21 -0.83
C LYS A 805 -8.15 -26.84 -0.47
N ASN A 806 -8.39 -26.01 -1.49
CA ASN A 806 -8.90 -24.67 -1.27
C ASN A 806 -10.39 -24.67 -0.93
N ASN A 807 -10.91 -23.49 -0.61
CA ASN A 807 -12.33 -23.26 -0.32
C ASN A 807 -13.27 -23.52 -1.53
N PHE A 808 -12.72 -23.65 -2.74
CA PHE A 808 -13.45 -24.01 -3.96
C PHE A 808 -13.31 -25.50 -4.34
N ASN A 809 -12.78 -26.34 -3.44
CA ASN A 809 -12.49 -27.77 -3.65
C ASN A 809 -11.44 -28.09 -4.73
N GLU A 810 -10.63 -27.12 -5.13
CA GLU A 810 -9.47 -27.35 -6.00
C GLU A 810 -8.28 -27.83 -5.17
N GLU A 811 -7.53 -28.78 -5.74
CA GLU A 811 -6.33 -29.34 -5.13
C GLU A 811 -5.08 -28.67 -5.72
N PHE A 812 -4.20 -28.20 -4.84
CA PHE A 812 -2.93 -27.58 -5.17
C PHE A 812 -1.81 -28.38 -4.54
N ILE A 813 -0.74 -28.59 -5.31
CA ILE A 813 0.52 -29.14 -4.80
C ILE A 813 1.53 -28.01 -4.78
N ILE A 814 2.02 -27.68 -3.59
CA ILE A 814 2.94 -26.57 -3.35
C ILE A 814 4.27 -27.14 -2.89
N GLU A 815 5.36 -26.72 -3.52
CA GLU A 815 6.71 -26.99 -3.02
C GLU A 815 6.98 -26.11 -1.78
N LYS A 816 7.44 -26.71 -0.68
CA LYS A 816 7.63 -26.01 0.60
C LYS A 816 8.57 -24.79 0.45
N ASN A 817 9.62 -24.93 -0.35
CA ASN A 817 10.59 -23.86 -0.64
C ASN A 817 9.98 -22.63 -1.34
N LYS A 818 8.88 -22.80 -2.08
CA LYS A 818 8.16 -21.73 -2.80
C LYS A 818 7.21 -20.94 -1.92
N ILE A 819 6.98 -21.36 -0.68
CA ILE A 819 6.21 -20.58 0.30
C ILE A 819 7.07 -19.42 0.79
N ASP A 820 6.51 -18.22 0.75
CA ASP A 820 7.13 -17.02 1.33
C ASP A 820 6.56 -16.72 2.71
N VAL A 821 5.24 -16.58 2.80
CA VAL A 821 4.56 -16.16 4.02
C VAL A 821 3.37 -17.07 4.26
N VAL A 822 3.15 -17.39 5.53
CA VAL A 822 1.88 -17.95 5.99
C VAL A 822 1.13 -16.91 6.77
N TYR A 823 -0.16 -16.76 6.44
CA TYR A 823 -1.09 -15.86 7.10
C TYR A 823 -2.23 -16.67 7.74
N ILE A 824 -2.51 -16.37 9.01
CA ILE A 824 -3.63 -16.94 9.77
C ILE A 824 -4.77 -15.94 9.79
N GLN A 825 -5.94 -16.38 9.32
CA GLN A 825 -7.11 -15.52 9.12
C GLN A 825 -7.80 -15.05 10.40
N LYS A 826 -7.56 -15.73 11.53
CA LYS A 826 -8.07 -15.33 12.84
C LYS A 826 -6.99 -14.57 13.60
N PRO A 827 -7.33 -13.48 14.30
CA PRO A 827 -6.37 -12.79 15.15
C PRO A 827 -5.71 -13.76 16.11
N LYS A 828 -4.38 -13.66 16.27
CA LYS A 828 -3.62 -14.44 17.23
C LYS A 828 -2.87 -13.54 18.19
N ILE A 829 -2.47 -14.15 19.31
CA ILE A 829 -1.55 -13.51 20.23
C ILE A 829 -0.12 -13.92 19.88
N VAL A 830 0.71 -12.89 19.73
CA VAL A 830 2.16 -13.02 19.63
C VAL A 830 2.77 -12.46 20.89
N ILE A 831 3.56 -13.29 21.56
CA ILE A 831 4.34 -12.90 22.73
C ILE A 831 5.79 -12.77 22.32
N GLN A 832 6.44 -11.71 22.78
CA GLN A 832 7.88 -11.53 22.60
C GLN A 832 8.51 -10.98 23.88
N ASN A 833 9.62 -11.57 24.31
CA ASN A 833 10.36 -11.08 25.47
C ASN A 833 11.11 -9.79 25.12
N VAL A 834 11.00 -8.75 25.95
CA VAL A 834 11.67 -7.46 25.76
C VAL A 834 13.19 -7.62 25.67
N LYS A 835 13.78 -8.59 26.38
CA LYS A 835 15.22 -8.90 26.32
C LYS A 835 15.66 -9.42 24.95
N ASP A 836 14.73 -9.94 24.15
CA ASP A 836 14.99 -10.48 22.82
C ASP A 836 14.69 -9.46 21.70
N ILE A 837 14.21 -8.26 22.06
CA ILE A 837 13.90 -7.17 21.13
C ILE A 837 15.06 -6.18 21.10
N SER A 838 15.41 -5.68 19.92
CA SER A 838 16.37 -4.58 19.80
C SER A 838 15.82 -3.28 20.44
N VAL A 839 16.72 -2.39 20.86
CA VAL A 839 16.34 -1.11 21.49
C VAL A 839 15.46 -0.29 20.55
N PHE A 840 15.79 -0.26 19.26
CA PHE A 840 15.02 0.48 18.25
C PHE A 840 13.64 -0.14 18.04
N THR A 841 13.54 -1.48 17.93
CA THR A 841 12.24 -2.15 17.80
C THR A 841 11.38 -1.95 19.05
N ASN A 842 11.96 -1.95 20.25
CA ASN A 842 11.24 -1.66 21.49
C ASN A 842 10.70 -0.22 21.50
N LEU A 843 11.51 0.76 21.07
CA LEU A 843 11.07 2.15 20.92
C LEU A 843 9.89 2.25 19.93
N MET A 844 9.97 1.57 18.78
CA MET A 844 8.90 1.56 17.79
C MET A 844 7.64 0.85 18.29
N ASN A 845 7.76 -0.25 19.05
CA ASN A 845 6.61 -0.90 19.70
C ASN A 845 5.97 0.04 20.75
N LYS A 846 6.76 0.78 21.53
CA LYS A 846 6.24 1.79 22.47
C LYS A 846 5.48 2.90 21.76
N ILE A 847 5.97 3.40 20.62
CA ILE A 847 5.26 4.38 19.79
C ILE A 847 4.00 3.74 19.20
N GLY A 848 4.10 2.52 18.66
CA GLY A 848 3.00 1.77 18.08
C GLY A 848 1.86 1.55 19.07
N SER A 849 2.16 1.16 20.31
CA SER A 849 1.15 0.99 21.36
C SER A 849 0.43 2.28 21.76
N GLN A 850 1.02 3.45 21.49
CA GLN A 850 0.37 4.74 21.72
C GLN A 850 -0.56 5.14 20.57
N ILE A 851 -0.22 4.75 19.34
CA ILE A 851 -0.98 5.08 18.13
C ILE A 851 -2.12 4.07 17.93
N HIS A 852 -1.84 2.80 18.20
CA HIS A 852 -2.71 1.63 18.00
C HIS A 852 -2.84 0.78 19.28
N PRO A 853 -3.36 1.34 20.39
CA PRO A 853 -3.50 0.61 21.65
C PRO A 853 -4.39 -0.65 21.53
N GLU A 854 -5.28 -0.71 20.54
CA GLU A 854 -6.13 -1.87 20.26
C GLU A 854 -5.37 -3.13 19.82
N LYS A 855 -4.09 -2.99 19.45
CA LYS A 855 -3.23 -4.10 19.00
C LYS A 855 -2.32 -4.67 20.09
N PHE A 856 -2.33 -4.09 21.29
CA PHE A 856 -1.40 -4.43 22.37
C PHE A 856 -2.14 -4.73 23.67
N PHE A 857 -1.71 -5.77 24.38
CA PHE A 857 -2.11 -6.03 25.76
C PHE A 857 -1.03 -5.47 26.69
N ASN A 858 -1.09 -4.15 26.88
CA ASN A 858 -0.05 -3.33 27.51
C ASN A 858 -0.22 -3.12 29.00
#